data_AF-A0A3L7XTB2-F1
#
_entry.id   AF-A0A3L7XTB2-F1
#
_cell.length_a   1.000
_cell.length_b   1.000
_cell.length_c   1.000
_cell.angle_alpha   90.00
_cell.angle_beta   90.00
_cell.angle_gamma   90.00
#
_symmetry.space_group_name_H-M   'P 1'
#
loop_
_entity.id
_entity.type
_entity.pdbx_description
1 polymer ?
#
loop_
_entity_poly.entity_id
_entity_poly.type
_entity_poly.pdbx_seq_one_letter_code
_entity_poly.pdbx_strand_id
1 'polypeptide(L)'
;MGLSSTRVSKRSAWSRSTWPWLIALICLAAAGGWLFLRADQPSRTLDASSPVAALVRGTVARMDSSAFTYSDGWKISPAGADPSEPDDPWNKPAGRLTFPYSGRELALQLAVGDYWGYLFVTVDGAAANRLAVIPGNTNSLGKAAGYKPLLAPERQTDAGAAALWVPVHRAADDGPHTVQIEVWRSWGQTPLRGVAVDALPISYLPLWPAALFALGAIWSLYFGFKNRTRIARMQRIEADTDSRNLSALFQSAFIRPIRAIRVLFPHPAPSVFIRVRPWLIQFWPIALLLIGAGVFLDSWLLTDVGLALLALAALSRPELWVAALLFGLPFYLYPLPILPGRGLNLIEVGVWGGLAILGMRNVWQGAGGRWQGAGGRRQVAGGKSSIASMQEKSLAETQSRREKTAALPTPYAISNLQYLLFLLLWSLLCALAANYSGLALREWRTVFLAAGGFALLLGSVLAQSDDPARSRRVLFNGWLAGGTAVALFALWQFVSGEMLIQAEGVARVRGLYGSPNNLALYLERTLAVGIGYWGIGDWGLGVGREGRSTQSPIPNPQSLLLLPQLAALVLTFSKGALFLGIPALLLVLAVGGVVLLARQGKSLRLLWWLVGIGGIVALGLLPFLGAERFRLLFDFGAGTTGGLRLNLWRSAWAMALDHPWLGVGPDNFLYAYRSGYILPTAWQDPNLNHPHNFVLDWWTRLGLPGLLLAGLWLGTGVRQLWQRLRSGADAGLALGCLAAIAAALAHGLIDASYALPDLMIVWVLLLSGDKETA
;
A
#
# COMPACT_ATOMS: atom_id res chain seq x y z
N MET A 1 -58.53 -22.84 9.37
CA MET A 1 -57.62 -21.92 10.06
C MET A 1 -56.27 -21.91 9.34
N GLY A 2 -56.09 -21.02 8.38
CA GLY A 2 -54.84 -20.90 7.65
C GLY A 2 -54.80 -19.51 7.06
N LEU A 3 -53.90 -18.66 7.57
CA LEU A 3 -53.47 -17.35 7.05
C LEU A 3 -52.77 -16.60 8.22
N SER A 4 -51.51 -16.94 8.54
CA SER A 4 -50.69 -16.03 9.38
C SER A 4 -49.17 -16.13 9.22
N SER A 5 -48.60 -17.17 8.60
CA SER A 5 -47.13 -17.32 8.55
C SER A 5 -46.41 -16.45 7.50
N THR A 6 -47.11 -15.91 6.50
CA THR A 6 -46.47 -15.16 5.38
C THR A 6 -46.32 -13.65 5.61
N ARG A 7 -47.02 -13.04 6.60
CA ARG A 7 -46.86 -11.60 6.90
C ARG A 7 -45.67 -11.30 7.81
N VAL A 8 -45.23 -12.26 8.63
CA VAL A 8 -44.11 -12.09 9.57
C VAL A 8 -42.75 -12.11 8.83
N SER A 9 -42.61 -12.85 7.72
CA SER A 9 -41.37 -12.88 6.92
C SER A 9 -41.15 -11.62 6.06
N LYS A 10 -42.21 -10.99 5.55
CA LYS A 10 -42.08 -9.75 4.76
C LYS A 10 -41.71 -8.53 5.60
N ARG A 11 -42.23 -8.40 6.83
CA ARG A 11 -41.86 -7.29 7.74
C ARG A 11 -40.40 -7.37 8.22
N SER A 12 -39.85 -8.57 8.44
CA SER A 12 -38.45 -8.74 8.84
C SER A 12 -37.45 -8.54 7.69
N ALA A 13 -37.85 -8.83 6.45
CA ALA A 13 -37.05 -8.55 5.26
C ALA A 13 -37.03 -7.05 4.91
N TRP A 14 -38.14 -6.35 5.13
CA TRP A 14 -38.24 -4.89 4.90
C TRP A 14 -37.39 -4.11 5.91
N SER A 15 -37.42 -4.49 7.20
CA SER A 15 -36.62 -3.79 8.22
C SER A 15 -35.12 -3.95 7.96
N ARG A 16 -34.63 -5.14 7.56
CA ARG A 16 -33.20 -5.37 7.26
C ARG A 16 -32.68 -4.65 6.01
N SER A 17 -33.57 -4.18 5.12
CA SER A 17 -33.20 -3.48 3.89
C SER A 17 -33.04 -1.96 4.08
N THR A 18 -33.67 -1.35 5.09
CA THR A 18 -33.74 0.11 5.27
C THR A 18 -32.66 0.65 6.21
N TRP A 19 -32.22 -0.14 7.21
CA TRP A 19 -31.18 0.27 8.17
C TRP A 19 -29.90 0.84 7.55
N PRO A 20 -29.30 0.24 6.49
CA PRO A 20 -28.07 0.78 5.92
C PRO A 20 -28.26 2.17 5.29
N TRP A 21 -29.46 2.48 4.78
CA TRP A 21 -29.76 3.81 4.23
C TRP A 21 -29.95 4.84 5.34
N LEU A 22 -30.61 4.47 6.44
CA LEU A 22 -30.76 5.32 7.60
C LEU A 22 -29.39 5.64 8.25
N ILE A 23 -28.54 4.63 8.41
CA ILE A 23 -27.17 4.81 8.93
C ILE A 23 -26.38 5.74 7.99
N ALA A 24 -26.50 5.55 6.67
CA ALA A 24 -25.84 6.44 5.71
C ALA A 24 -26.29 7.90 5.87
N LEU A 25 -27.58 8.14 6.06
CA LEU A 25 -28.12 9.49 6.26
C LEU A 25 -27.63 10.11 7.58
N ILE A 26 -27.62 9.34 8.68
CA ILE A 26 -27.09 9.79 9.98
C ILE A 26 -25.62 10.15 9.86
N CYS A 27 -24.82 9.31 9.20
CA CYS A 27 -23.42 9.59 8.94
C CYS A 27 -23.21 10.85 8.10
N LEU A 28 -23.98 11.05 7.03
CA LEU A 28 -23.90 12.29 6.23
C LEU A 28 -24.28 13.53 7.04
N ALA A 29 -25.33 13.45 7.86
CA ALA A 29 -25.73 14.54 8.75
C ALA A 29 -24.64 14.87 9.78
N ALA A 30 -24.01 13.85 10.38
CA ALA A 30 -22.89 14.03 11.30
C ALA A 30 -21.66 14.66 10.62
N ALA A 31 -21.34 14.24 9.38
CA ALA A 31 -20.27 14.84 8.59
C ALA A 31 -20.55 16.33 8.30
N GLY A 32 -21.77 16.64 7.86
CA GLY A 32 -22.20 18.02 7.60
C GLY A 32 -22.18 18.89 8.86
N GLY A 33 -22.67 18.36 9.99
CA GLY A 33 -22.63 19.03 11.28
C GLY A 33 -21.21 19.33 11.75
N TRP A 34 -20.28 18.39 11.58
CA TRP A 34 -18.87 18.61 11.93
C TRP A 34 -18.21 19.69 11.08
N LEU A 35 -18.47 19.69 9.76
CA LEU A 35 -17.97 20.72 8.86
C LEU A 35 -18.54 22.09 9.19
N PHE A 36 -19.82 22.16 9.57
CA PHE A 36 -20.44 23.39 10.04
C PHE A 36 -19.77 23.92 11.31
N LEU A 37 -19.57 23.07 12.33
CA LEU A 37 -18.87 23.45 13.57
C LEU A 37 -17.44 23.91 13.31
N ARG A 38 -16.75 23.29 12.35
CA ARG A 38 -15.41 23.70 11.95
C ARG A 38 -15.41 25.06 11.26
N ALA A 39 -16.38 25.32 10.39
CA ALA A 39 -16.50 26.57 9.65
C ALA A 39 -16.90 27.76 10.55
N ASP A 40 -17.67 27.48 11.60
CA ASP A 40 -18.16 28.46 12.57
C ASP A 40 -17.14 28.78 13.70
N GLN A 41 -15.92 28.22 13.65
CA GLN A 41 -14.92 28.50 14.69
C GLN A 41 -14.40 29.93 14.60
N PRO A 42 -14.51 30.72 15.68
CA PRO A 42 -14.00 32.09 15.70
C PRO A 42 -12.47 32.08 15.55
N SER A 43 -11.97 32.86 14.59
CA SER A 43 -10.53 33.08 14.44
C SER A 43 -10.02 33.93 15.59
N ARG A 44 -9.47 33.31 16.64
CA ARG A 44 -8.67 34.04 17.64
C ARG A 44 -7.28 34.29 17.06
N THR A 45 -6.88 35.55 17.03
CA THR A 45 -5.48 35.92 16.80
C THR A 45 -4.71 35.79 18.10
N LEU A 46 -3.48 35.27 18.04
CA LEU A 46 -2.60 35.25 19.19
C LEU A 46 -2.15 36.68 19.51
N ASP A 47 -2.20 37.07 20.79
CA ASP A 47 -1.69 38.37 21.22
C ASP A 47 -0.18 38.49 20.98
N ALA A 48 0.29 39.72 20.74
CA ALA A 48 1.72 39.98 20.60
C ALA A 48 2.46 39.68 21.91
N SER A 49 3.64 39.08 21.82
CA SER A 49 4.45 38.80 22.99
C SER A 49 4.91 40.09 23.68
N SER A 50 4.81 40.15 25.01
CA SER A 50 5.23 41.29 25.82
C SER A 50 6.05 40.87 27.05
N PRO A 51 6.84 41.77 27.67
CA PRO A 51 7.49 41.50 28.95
C PRO A 51 6.48 41.33 30.06
N VAL A 52 6.67 40.31 30.90
CA VAL A 52 5.80 40.04 32.05
C VAL A 52 6.60 39.72 33.31
N ALA A 53 6.00 39.99 34.47
CA ALA A 53 6.59 39.62 35.75
C ALA A 53 6.17 38.21 36.22
N ALA A 54 5.03 37.70 35.72
CA ALA A 54 4.51 36.38 36.05
C ALA A 54 3.82 35.77 34.84
N LEU A 55 3.92 34.45 34.69
CA LEU A 55 3.29 33.68 33.62
C LEU A 55 1.95 33.13 34.11
N VAL A 56 0.88 33.89 33.89
CA VAL A 56 -0.49 33.53 34.27
C VAL A 56 -1.36 33.24 33.05
N ARG A 57 -2.56 32.70 33.26
CA ARG A 57 -3.55 32.44 32.20
C ARG A 57 -3.73 33.62 31.25
N GLY A 58 -3.66 33.35 29.95
CA GLY A 58 -3.81 34.33 28.87
C GLY A 58 -2.51 35.07 28.49
N THR A 59 -1.39 34.75 29.13
CA THR A 59 -0.12 35.45 28.88
C THR A 59 0.57 34.95 27.62
N VAL A 60 1.10 35.88 26.82
CA VAL A 60 2.12 35.64 25.79
C VAL A 60 3.37 36.44 26.15
N ALA A 61 4.39 35.76 26.67
CA ALA A 61 5.59 36.35 27.21
C ALA A 61 6.75 36.34 26.22
N ARG A 62 7.50 37.44 26.19
CA ARG A 62 8.84 37.51 25.56
C ARG A 62 9.90 36.92 26.49
N MET A 63 10.98 36.39 25.93
CA MET A 63 12.04 35.77 26.73
C MET A 63 12.82 36.77 27.61
N ASP A 64 12.72 38.08 27.38
CA ASP A 64 13.30 39.14 28.24
C ASP A 64 12.44 39.48 29.48
N SER A 65 11.41 38.68 29.76
CA SER A 65 10.57 38.78 30.95
C SER A 65 11.30 38.40 32.25
N SER A 66 11.00 39.08 33.36
CA SER A 66 11.59 38.78 34.68
C SER A 66 11.09 37.47 35.30
N ALA A 67 10.07 36.84 34.71
CA ALA A 67 9.57 35.53 35.10
C ALA A 67 10.56 34.37 34.83
N PHE A 68 11.62 34.61 34.04
CA PHE A 68 12.57 33.59 33.58
C PHE A 68 13.89 33.64 34.33
N THR A 69 14.37 32.48 34.79
CA THR A 69 15.72 32.32 35.38
C THR A 69 16.60 31.50 34.44
N TYR A 70 17.70 32.10 33.99
CA TYR A 70 18.65 31.52 33.05
C TYR A 70 19.93 31.09 33.76
N SER A 71 20.55 30.01 33.27
CA SER A 71 21.95 29.70 33.60
C SER A 71 22.91 30.75 33.04
N ASP A 72 24.20 30.65 33.35
CA ASP A 72 25.21 31.50 32.72
C ASP A 72 25.28 31.27 31.20
N GLY A 73 25.72 32.29 30.46
CA GLY A 73 26.02 32.20 29.02
C GLY A 73 24.85 32.51 28.06
N TRP A 74 23.68 32.94 28.55
CA TRP A 74 22.56 33.33 27.68
C TRP A 74 22.65 34.77 27.20
N LYS A 75 22.33 34.99 25.92
CA LYS A 75 22.07 36.30 25.32
C LYS A 75 20.57 36.48 25.18
N ILE A 76 19.99 37.46 25.87
CA ILE A 76 18.55 37.67 25.93
C ILE A 76 18.22 39.00 25.24
N SER A 77 17.19 38.97 24.39
CA SER A 77 16.71 40.14 23.66
C SER A 77 15.20 40.05 23.42
N PRO A 78 14.54 41.12 22.94
CA PRO A 78 13.15 41.05 22.51
C PRO A 78 12.88 40.03 21.41
N ALA A 79 13.90 39.64 20.63
CA ALA A 79 13.79 38.62 19.59
C ALA A 79 13.79 37.17 20.15
N GLY A 80 14.27 36.98 21.38
CA GLY A 80 14.35 35.69 22.04
C GLY A 80 15.59 35.53 22.90
N ALA A 81 15.81 34.31 23.38
CA ALA A 81 16.93 33.90 24.20
C ALA A 81 17.80 32.88 23.46
N ASP A 82 19.11 33.13 23.47
CA ASP A 82 20.12 32.34 22.77
C ASP A 82 21.23 31.90 23.73
N PRO A 83 21.39 30.59 23.98
CA PRO A 83 22.49 30.10 24.81
C PRO A 83 23.81 30.16 24.03
N SER A 84 24.93 30.33 24.74
CA SER A 84 26.27 30.19 24.15
C SER A 84 26.65 28.72 23.98
N GLU A 85 27.62 28.44 23.10
CA GLU A 85 28.21 27.10 22.98
C GLU A 85 28.95 26.73 24.28
N PRO A 86 28.68 25.57 24.90
CA PRO A 86 29.40 25.12 26.09
C PRO A 86 30.72 24.43 25.73
N ASP A 87 31.64 24.30 26.69
CA ASP A 87 32.95 23.67 26.47
C ASP A 87 32.89 22.22 25.97
N ASP A 88 31.83 21.49 26.34
CA ASP A 88 31.57 20.11 25.88
C ASP A 88 30.12 19.99 25.36
N PRO A 89 29.87 20.33 24.09
CA PRO A 89 28.54 20.40 23.51
C PRO A 89 27.88 19.03 23.26
N TRP A 90 28.58 17.94 23.52
CA TRP A 90 28.03 16.59 23.40
C TRP A 90 27.56 16.02 24.73
N ASN A 91 28.18 16.44 25.85
CA ASN A 91 27.84 15.93 27.17
C ASN A 91 27.24 16.98 28.11
N LYS A 92 27.22 18.26 27.73
CA LYS A 92 26.62 19.35 28.51
C LYS A 92 25.57 20.10 27.70
N PRO A 93 24.44 20.49 28.34
CA PRO A 93 23.49 21.40 27.72
C PRO A 93 24.15 22.76 27.46
N ALA A 94 23.76 23.42 26.37
CA ALA A 94 24.18 24.78 26.03
C ALA A 94 23.62 25.81 27.02
N GLY A 95 22.43 25.55 27.59
CA GLY A 95 21.85 26.40 28.62
C GLY A 95 20.67 25.74 29.31
N ARG A 96 20.41 26.17 30.55
CA ARG A 96 19.22 25.79 31.31
C ARG A 96 18.35 27.02 31.57
N LEU A 97 17.04 26.82 31.51
CA LEU A 97 16.02 27.82 31.79
C LEU A 97 14.99 27.23 32.77
N THR A 98 14.68 27.96 33.83
CA THR A 98 13.65 27.59 34.82
C THR A 98 12.66 28.73 35.03
N PHE A 99 11.38 28.41 35.15
CA PHE A 99 10.33 29.39 35.48
C PHE A 99 9.06 28.71 36.04
N PRO A 100 8.31 29.39 36.91
CA PRO A 100 6.97 28.97 37.29
C PRO A 100 5.93 29.46 36.27
N TYR A 101 4.82 28.73 36.13
CA TYR A 101 3.63 29.24 35.44
C TYR A 101 2.33 28.82 36.14
N SER A 102 1.27 29.60 35.96
CA SER A 102 -0.08 29.32 36.49
C SER A 102 -1.11 29.36 35.36
N GLY A 103 -1.63 28.19 35.01
CA GLY A 103 -2.57 27.96 33.93
C GLY A 103 -2.58 26.49 33.54
N ARG A 104 -3.40 26.12 32.56
CA ARG A 104 -3.60 24.71 32.18
C ARG A 104 -2.78 24.27 30.99
N GLU A 105 -2.40 25.18 30.10
CA GLU A 105 -1.65 24.87 28.89
C GLU A 105 -0.41 25.77 28.80
N LEU A 106 0.75 25.15 28.56
CA LEU A 106 2.02 25.82 28.33
C LEU A 106 2.51 25.51 26.91
N ALA A 107 2.87 26.55 26.17
CA ALA A 107 3.48 26.44 24.86
C ALA A 107 4.76 27.28 24.75
N LEU A 108 5.70 26.80 23.93
CA LEU A 108 6.94 27.51 23.63
C LEU A 108 6.93 27.95 22.17
N GLN A 109 7.41 29.16 21.90
CA GLN A 109 7.72 29.60 20.55
C GLN A 109 9.17 29.21 20.26
N LEU A 110 9.34 28.20 19.42
CA LEU A 110 10.64 27.64 19.09
C LEU A 110 11.12 28.17 17.74
N ALA A 111 12.41 28.42 17.62
CA ALA A 111 13.04 28.49 16.30
C ALA A 111 13.23 27.06 15.78
N VAL A 112 12.79 26.78 14.56
CA VAL A 112 13.01 25.50 13.88
C VAL A 112 13.52 25.76 12.47
N GLY A 113 14.46 24.96 11.99
CA GLY A 113 15.10 25.23 10.70
C GLY A 113 16.10 24.17 10.30
N ASP A 114 16.95 24.51 9.33
CA ASP A 114 17.99 23.62 8.81
C ASP A 114 19.25 23.65 9.70
N TYR A 115 19.08 23.23 10.96
CA TYR A 115 20.17 23.08 11.92
C TYR A 115 19.87 21.97 12.94
N TRP A 116 20.94 21.40 13.50
CA TRP A 116 20.81 20.35 14.50
C TRP A 116 20.79 20.93 15.91
N GLY A 117 19.68 20.75 16.61
CA GLY A 117 19.44 21.25 17.95
C GLY A 117 18.23 20.58 18.57
N TYR A 118 18.16 20.52 19.90
CA TYR A 118 17.04 19.88 20.59
C TYR A 118 16.87 20.40 22.02
N LEU A 119 15.70 20.11 22.60
CA LEU A 119 15.29 20.51 23.93
C LEU A 119 14.86 19.30 24.75
N PHE A 120 15.14 19.35 26.05
CA PHE A 120 14.45 18.54 27.06
C PHE A 120 13.63 19.45 27.97
N VAL A 121 12.37 19.10 28.20
CA VAL A 121 11.44 19.87 29.03
C VAL A 121 10.87 18.99 30.13
N THR A 122 10.93 19.46 31.37
CA THR A 122 10.25 18.84 32.52
C THR A 122 9.36 19.86 33.20
N VAL A 123 8.24 19.39 33.74
CA VAL A 123 7.31 20.17 34.55
C VAL A 123 7.06 19.41 35.84
N ASP A 124 7.23 20.07 36.98
CA ASP A 124 7.12 19.49 38.32
C ASP A 124 7.98 18.21 38.51
N GLY A 125 9.15 18.19 37.86
CA GLY A 125 10.08 17.06 37.89
C GLY A 125 9.70 15.88 36.99
N ALA A 126 8.55 15.93 36.30
CA ALA A 126 8.11 14.92 35.34
C ALA A 126 8.34 15.38 33.89
N ALA A 127 8.37 14.44 32.94
CA ALA A 127 8.47 14.77 31.52
C ALA A 127 7.26 15.58 31.04
N ALA A 128 7.50 16.63 30.25
CA ALA A 128 6.44 17.48 29.72
C ALA A 128 5.49 16.67 28.82
N ASN A 129 4.23 16.52 29.24
CA ASN A 129 3.27 15.54 28.73
C ASN A 129 2.70 15.81 27.32
N ARG A 130 3.16 16.86 26.62
CA ARG A 130 2.84 17.11 25.20
C ARG A 130 4.02 16.93 24.26
N LEU A 131 5.18 16.54 24.78
CA LEU A 131 6.35 16.21 24.00
C LEU A 131 6.62 14.71 24.03
N ALA A 132 7.33 14.22 23.02
CA ALA A 132 7.68 12.81 22.93
C ALA A 132 8.56 12.39 24.11
N VAL A 133 8.28 11.23 24.69
CA VAL A 133 9.12 10.60 25.71
C VAL A 133 9.65 9.30 25.14
N ILE A 134 10.90 9.31 24.65
CA ILE A 134 11.49 8.19 23.94
C ILE A 134 12.30 7.33 24.93
N PRO A 135 12.04 6.02 25.04
CA PRO A 135 12.79 5.14 25.94
C PRO A 135 14.31 5.22 25.73
N GLY A 136 15.05 5.48 26.80
CA GLY A 136 16.51 5.64 26.77
C GLY A 136 17.00 7.03 26.36
N ASN A 137 16.11 7.97 26.01
CA ASN A 137 16.47 9.37 25.75
C ASN A 137 16.20 10.22 27.00
N THR A 138 17.24 10.47 27.77
CA THR A 138 17.16 11.18 29.05
C THR A 138 17.82 12.55 29.00
N ASN A 139 17.39 13.45 29.87
CA ASN A 139 18.05 14.75 30.05
C ASN A 139 19.46 14.61 30.67
N SER A 140 20.15 15.73 30.87
CA SER A 140 21.50 15.76 31.46
C SER A 140 21.63 15.10 32.85
N LEU A 141 20.51 14.90 33.55
CA LEU A 141 20.46 14.28 34.88
C LEU A 141 20.09 12.79 34.82
N GLY A 142 20.02 12.20 33.63
CA GLY A 142 19.60 10.80 33.45
C GLY A 142 18.11 10.55 33.72
N LYS A 143 17.28 11.59 33.76
CA LYS A 143 15.83 11.49 33.98
C LYS A 143 15.07 11.57 32.67
N ALA A 144 13.90 10.92 32.62
CA ALA A 144 12.97 11.08 31.51
C ALA A 144 12.49 12.53 31.41
N ALA A 145 12.48 13.07 30.19
CA ALA A 145 12.04 14.43 29.91
C ALA A 145 11.30 14.48 28.57
N GLY A 146 10.42 15.46 28.41
CA GLY A 146 9.76 15.72 27.14
C GLY A 146 10.78 16.19 26.12
N TYR A 147 10.88 15.51 24.98
CA TYR A 147 11.92 15.72 23.98
C TYR A 147 11.40 16.45 22.74
N LYS A 148 12.18 17.41 22.23
CA LYS A 148 11.84 18.14 21.01
C LYS A 148 13.08 18.50 20.18
N PRO A 149 13.30 17.86 19.01
CA PRO A 149 14.22 18.35 17.99
C PRO A 149 13.78 19.69 17.40
N LEU A 150 14.75 20.49 16.97
CA LEU A 150 14.57 21.76 16.25
C LEU A 150 14.90 21.67 14.75
N LEU A 151 15.37 20.50 14.30
CA LEU A 151 15.67 20.22 12.90
C LEU A 151 14.37 20.12 12.07
N ALA A 152 14.14 21.11 11.21
CA ALA A 152 13.04 21.17 10.25
C ALA A 152 13.46 21.95 8.98
N PRO A 153 14.32 21.38 8.11
CA PRO A 153 14.82 22.04 6.91
C PRO A 153 13.70 22.58 6.01
N GLU A 154 12.56 21.89 5.94
CA GLU A 154 11.40 22.31 5.17
C GLU A 154 10.72 23.59 5.68
N ARG A 155 11.12 24.10 6.85
CA ARG A 155 10.64 25.36 7.44
C ARG A 155 11.69 26.47 7.44
N GLN A 156 12.90 26.22 6.94
CA GLN A 156 13.92 27.26 6.83
C GLN A 156 13.41 28.40 5.93
N THR A 157 13.69 29.64 6.32
CA THR A 157 13.38 30.83 5.52
C THR A 157 14.66 31.61 5.20
N ASP A 158 14.59 32.54 4.25
CA ASP A 158 15.70 33.44 3.93
C ASP A 158 16.11 34.31 5.14
N ALA A 159 15.16 34.57 6.05
CA ALA A 159 15.39 35.28 7.31
C ALA A 159 15.94 34.38 8.43
N GLY A 160 16.21 33.10 8.14
CA GLY A 160 16.70 32.11 9.10
C GLY A 160 15.63 31.12 9.57
N ALA A 161 15.84 30.57 10.77
CA ALA A 161 14.94 29.60 11.38
C ALA A 161 13.53 30.17 11.63
N ALA A 162 12.50 29.43 11.27
CA ALA A 162 11.10 29.82 11.42
C ALA A 162 10.63 29.70 12.87
N ALA A 163 9.76 30.62 13.28
CA ALA A 163 9.09 30.55 14.58
C ALA A 163 7.90 29.57 14.54
N LEU A 164 7.86 28.64 15.48
CA LEU A 164 6.78 27.66 15.62
C LEU A 164 6.32 27.58 17.09
N TRP A 165 5.02 27.83 17.32
CA TRP A 165 4.41 27.56 18.62
C TRP A 165 4.18 26.06 18.82
N VAL A 166 4.73 25.52 19.90
CA VAL A 166 4.64 24.10 20.26
C VAL A 166 4.08 23.99 21.67
N PRO A 167 2.86 23.43 21.85
CA PRO A 167 2.37 23.04 23.16
C PRO A 167 3.30 22.00 23.79
N VAL A 168 3.79 22.26 25.00
CA VAL A 168 4.75 21.38 25.70
C VAL A 168 4.15 20.71 26.92
N HIS A 169 3.15 21.32 27.56
CA HIS A 169 2.52 20.75 28.74
C HIS A 169 1.03 21.12 28.83
N ARG A 170 0.22 20.17 29.32
CA ARG A 170 -1.15 20.43 29.77
C ARG A 170 -1.34 19.90 31.19
N ALA A 171 -1.63 20.79 32.13
CA ALA A 171 -1.88 20.49 33.54
C ALA A 171 -3.35 20.14 33.83
N ALA A 172 -3.56 19.46 34.96
CA ALA A 172 -4.90 19.14 35.47
C ALA A 172 -5.53 20.29 36.26
N ASP A 173 -4.72 21.14 36.89
CA ASP A 173 -5.10 22.33 37.64
C ASP A 173 -4.36 23.58 37.09
N ASP A 174 -4.57 24.74 37.73
CA ASP A 174 -4.01 26.02 37.29
C ASP A 174 -2.62 26.31 37.90
N GLY A 175 -2.01 25.37 38.64
CA GLY A 175 -0.67 25.52 39.22
C GLY A 175 -0.61 26.23 40.58
N PRO A 176 0.58 26.75 40.98
CA PRO A 176 1.77 26.96 40.15
C PRO A 176 2.51 25.66 39.80
N HIS A 177 3.02 25.61 38.58
CA HIS A 177 3.87 24.52 38.07
C HIS A 177 5.28 25.04 37.78
N THR A 178 6.30 24.25 38.07
CA THR A 178 7.71 24.61 37.83
C THR A 178 8.22 23.93 36.57
N VAL A 179 8.69 24.72 35.61
CA VAL A 179 9.21 24.26 34.32
C VAL A 179 10.73 24.32 34.34
N GLN A 180 11.38 23.27 33.83
CA GLN A 180 12.81 23.26 33.53
C GLN A 180 13.03 22.86 32.08
N ILE A 181 13.84 23.64 31.36
CA ILE A 181 14.21 23.43 29.97
C ILE A 181 15.73 23.32 29.88
N GLU A 182 16.21 22.28 29.21
CA GLU A 182 17.61 22.15 28.78
C GLU A 182 17.70 22.33 27.27
N VAL A 183 18.53 23.26 26.82
CA VAL A 183 18.80 23.48 25.40
C VAL A 183 20.11 22.83 25.01
N TRP A 184 20.11 22.10 23.89
CA TRP A 184 21.29 21.44 23.35
C TRP A 184 21.52 21.89 21.90
N ARG A 185 22.79 22.19 21.57
CA ARG A 185 23.30 22.46 20.21
C ARG A 185 22.77 23.66 19.43
N SER A 186 21.77 24.35 19.97
CA SER A 186 20.99 25.35 19.23
C SER A 186 21.52 26.78 19.36
N TRP A 187 22.79 26.95 19.76
CA TRP A 187 23.40 28.26 19.93
C TRP A 187 23.50 29.01 18.59
N GLY A 188 23.35 30.33 18.63
CA GLY A 188 23.38 31.17 17.43
C GLY A 188 22.07 31.14 16.62
N GLN A 189 21.06 30.39 17.05
CA GLN A 189 19.78 30.25 16.35
C GLN A 189 18.63 30.97 17.07
N THR A 190 18.88 31.49 18.27
CA THR A 190 17.83 32.03 19.17
C THR A 190 16.66 31.03 19.33
N PRO A 191 16.94 29.84 19.90
CA PRO A 191 16.03 28.68 19.87
C PRO A 191 14.71 28.90 20.62
N LEU A 192 14.68 29.79 21.63
CA LEU A 192 13.49 30.15 22.39
C LEU A 192 13.12 31.60 22.10
N ARG A 193 11.89 31.85 21.62
CA ARG A 193 11.42 33.19 21.21
C ARG A 193 10.26 33.72 22.05
N GLY A 194 9.57 32.84 22.77
CA GLY A 194 8.48 33.23 23.66
C GLY A 194 7.84 32.05 24.37
N VAL A 195 6.98 32.37 25.33
CA VAL A 195 6.18 31.41 26.11
C VAL A 195 4.73 31.86 26.12
N ALA A 196 3.78 30.93 25.95
CA ALA A 196 2.36 31.21 26.02
C ALA A 196 1.71 30.32 27.07
N VAL A 197 0.84 30.90 27.90
CA VAL A 197 0.07 30.19 28.93
C VAL A 197 -1.41 30.40 28.66
N ASP A 198 -2.13 29.32 28.30
CA ASP A 198 -3.56 29.35 27.94
C ASP A 198 -3.94 30.41 26.89
N ALA A 199 -2.98 30.84 26.07
CA ALA A 199 -3.13 31.95 25.13
C ALA A 199 -3.18 31.51 23.66
N LEU A 200 -2.75 30.28 23.35
CA LEU A 200 -2.78 29.78 21.98
C LEU A 200 -4.22 29.74 21.42
N PRO A 201 -4.42 30.13 20.16
CA PRO A 201 -5.73 30.05 19.53
C PRO A 201 -6.21 28.61 19.48
N ILE A 202 -7.53 28.42 19.60
CA ILE A 202 -8.15 27.10 19.52
C ILE A 202 -7.76 26.48 18.19
N SER A 203 -7.11 25.31 18.23
CA SER A 203 -6.77 24.58 17.01
C SER A 203 -8.05 24.27 16.24
N TYR A 204 -8.04 24.51 14.93
CA TYR A 204 -9.18 24.18 14.07
C TYR A 204 -9.60 22.72 14.30
N LEU A 205 -10.91 22.50 14.49
CA LEU A 205 -11.45 21.14 14.59
C LEU A 205 -10.93 20.30 13.42
N PRO A 206 -10.31 19.14 13.65
CA PRO A 206 -9.66 18.36 12.59
C PRO A 206 -10.66 17.93 11.50
N LEU A 207 -10.20 17.70 10.26
CA LEU A 207 -11.09 17.26 9.16
C LEU A 207 -11.51 15.79 9.30
N TRP A 208 -10.69 14.98 9.95
CA TRP A 208 -10.84 13.54 9.94
C TRP A 208 -12.19 13.03 10.49
N PRO A 209 -12.85 13.65 11.51
CA PRO A 209 -14.15 13.15 11.97
C PRO A 209 -15.22 13.28 10.88
N ALA A 210 -15.25 14.39 10.14
CA ALA A 210 -16.16 14.54 9.00
C ALA A 210 -15.87 13.52 7.91
N ALA A 211 -14.59 13.29 7.59
CA ALA A 211 -14.19 12.27 6.62
C ALA A 211 -14.58 10.85 7.07
N LEU A 212 -14.40 10.52 8.35
CA LEU A 212 -14.79 9.23 8.94
C LEU A 212 -16.30 8.99 8.79
N PHE A 213 -17.11 10.00 9.12
CA PHE A 213 -18.55 9.92 8.93
C PHE A 213 -18.93 9.77 7.45
N ALA A 214 -18.32 10.53 6.54
CA ALA A 214 -18.56 10.38 5.10
C ALA A 214 -18.20 8.97 4.59
N LEU A 215 -17.09 8.38 5.06
CA LEU A 215 -16.72 7.01 4.77
C LEU A 215 -17.74 6.00 5.34
N GLY A 216 -18.21 6.21 6.57
CA GLY A 216 -19.28 5.40 7.17
C GLY A 216 -20.57 5.42 6.34
N ALA A 217 -20.90 6.57 5.73
CA ALA A 217 -22.02 6.67 4.81
C ALA A 217 -21.80 5.87 3.52
N ILE A 218 -20.63 6.01 2.89
CA ILE A 218 -20.26 5.24 1.68
C ILE A 218 -20.37 3.73 1.95
N TRP A 219 -19.88 3.27 3.10
CA TRP A 219 -19.97 1.87 3.50
C TRP A 219 -21.39 1.38 3.69
N SER A 220 -22.21 2.16 4.39
CA SER A 220 -23.60 1.80 4.65
C SER A 220 -24.40 1.73 3.35
N LEU A 221 -24.13 2.63 2.40
CA LEU A 221 -24.69 2.57 1.04
C LEU A 221 -24.23 1.32 0.28
N TYR A 222 -22.94 0.99 0.32
CA TYR A 222 -22.39 -0.21 -0.34
C TYR A 222 -23.05 -1.50 0.18
N PHE A 223 -23.11 -1.69 1.50
CA PHE A 223 -23.76 -2.85 2.09
C PHE A 223 -25.28 -2.85 1.89
N GLY A 224 -25.93 -1.69 1.94
CA GLY A 224 -27.34 -1.53 1.61
C GLY A 224 -27.66 -2.01 0.18
N PHE A 225 -26.83 -1.62 -0.79
CA PHE A 225 -26.98 -2.05 -2.18
C PHE A 225 -26.72 -3.55 -2.37
N LYS A 226 -25.66 -4.10 -1.75
CA LYS A 226 -25.37 -5.55 -1.79
C LYS A 226 -26.48 -6.38 -1.16
N ASN A 227 -27.07 -5.91 -0.05
CA ASN A 227 -28.17 -6.62 0.61
C ASN A 227 -29.46 -6.56 -0.24
N ARG A 228 -29.76 -5.40 -0.84
CA ARG A 228 -30.92 -5.24 -1.73
C ARG A 228 -30.83 -6.10 -2.99
N THR A 229 -29.68 -6.15 -3.64
CA THR A 229 -29.46 -7.01 -4.82
C THR A 229 -29.57 -8.50 -4.50
N ARG A 230 -29.11 -8.91 -3.31
CA ARG A 230 -29.30 -10.28 -2.80
C ARG A 230 -30.76 -10.61 -2.53
N ILE A 231 -31.50 -9.74 -1.82
CA ILE A 231 -32.93 -9.91 -1.57
C ILE A 231 -33.68 -10.00 -2.91
N ALA A 232 -33.37 -9.12 -3.86
CA ALA A 232 -33.94 -9.17 -5.20
C ALA A 232 -33.58 -10.47 -5.96
N ARG A 233 -32.38 -11.03 -5.76
CA ARG A 233 -31.97 -12.32 -6.34
C ARG A 233 -32.67 -13.51 -5.68
N MET A 234 -32.84 -13.50 -4.36
CA MET A 234 -33.60 -14.52 -3.62
C MET A 234 -35.07 -14.48 -3.99
N GLN A 235 -35.66 -13.28 -4.08
CA GLN A 235 -37.02 -13.08 -4.57
C GLN A 235 -37.18 -13.50 -6.04
N ARG A 236 -36.15 -13.36 -6.89
CA ARG A 236 -36.16 -13.93 -8.26
C ARG A 236 -36.09 -15.45 -8.27
N ILE A 237 -35.37 -16.07 -7.35
CA ILE A 237 -35.29 -17.54 -7.23
C ILE A 237 -36.62 -18.10 -6.72
N GLU A 238 -37.33 -17.38 -5.84
CA GLU A 238 -38.70 -17.71 -5.41
C GLU A 238 -39.75 -17.41 -6.50
N ALA A 239 -39.60 -16.31 -7.24
CA ALA A 239 -40.53 -15.91 -8.32
C ALA A 239 -40.35 -16.68 -9.63
N ASP A 240 -39.27 -17.44 -9.81
CA ASP A 240 -39.09 -18.38 -10.94
C ASP A 240 -39.92 -19.67 -10.77
N THR A 241 -40.81 -19.70 -9.77
CA THR A 241 -41.86 -20.72 -9.59
C THR A 241 -43.25 -20.23 -9.99
N ASP A 242 -43.44 -18.94 -10.30
CA ASP A 242 -44.73 -18.50 -10.82
C ASP A 242 -44.68 -17.12 -11.51
N SER A 243 -45.32 -17.06 -12.67
CA SER A 243 -45.60 -15.88 -13.53
C SER A 243 -44.49 -15.34 -14.45
N ARG A 244 -44.59 -15.79 -15.71
CA ARG A 244 -44.26 -15.01 -16.91
C ARG A 244 -45.08 -13.70 -16.86
N ASN A 245 -44.44 -12.53 -16.73
CA ASN A 245 -44.86 -11.22 -17.32
C ASN A 245 -44.24 -9.96 -16.68
N LEU A 246 -43.40 -10.05 -15.64
CA LEU A 246 -42.88 -8.84 -14.95
C LEU A 246 -41.52 -8.30 -15.46
N SER A 247 -40.91 -8.93 -16.47
CA SER A 247 -39.62 -8.51 -17.05
C SER A 247 -39.69 -7.22 -17.87
N ALA A 248 -40.88 -6.74 -18.22
CA ALA A 248 -41.07 -5.53 -19.04
C ALA A 248 -40.98 -4.22 -18.24
N LEU A 249 -41.23 -4.23 -16.93
CA LEU A 249 -41.32 -3.00 -16.12
C LEU A 249 -40.00 -2.58 -15.45
N PHE A 250 -39.08 -3.50 -15.18
CA PHE A 250 -37.83 -3.19 -14.46
C PHE A 250 -36.65 -2.77 -15.35
N GLN A 251 -36.74 -2.94 -16.67
CA GLN A 251 -35.70 -2.47 -17.60
C GLN A 251 -35.71 -0.94 -17.84
N SER A 252 -36.74 -0.24 -17.35
CA SER A 252 -36.96 1.19 -17.66
C SER A 252 -36.32 2.18 -16.67
N ALA A 253 -35.96 1.75 -15.45
CA ALA A 253 -35.57 2.68 -14.37
C ALA A 253 -34.04 2.87 -14.18
N PHE A 254 -33.20 1.92 -14.60
CA PHE A 254 -31.75 1.97 -14.32
C PHE A 254 -30.85 2.17 -15.55
N ILE A 255 -31.40 2.07 -16.77
CA ILE A 255 -30.63 2.15 -18.03
C ILE A 255 -30.75 3.53 -18.70
N ARG A 256 -31.65 4.41 -18.21
CA ARG A 256 -31.88 5.72 -18.83
C ARG A 256 -30.70 6.72 -18.75
N PRO A 257 -29.84 6.77 -17.70
CA PRO A 257 -28.71 7.69 -17.72
C PRO A 257 -27.55 7.25 -18.64
N ILE A 258 -27.51 5.99 -19.08
CA ILE A 258 -26.49 5.48 -20.02
C ILE A 258 -26.88 5.74 -21.49
N ARG A 259 -28.15 6.09 -21.76
CA ARG A 259 -28.62 6.40 -23.13
C ARG A 259 -28.19 7.80 -23.62
N ALA A 260 -27.90 8.74 -22.72
CA ALA A 260 -27.56 10.11 -23.10
C ALA A 260 -26.17 10.22 -23.77
N ILE A 261 -25.24 9.30 -23.50
CA ILE A 261 -23.90 9.29 -24.11
C ILE A 261 -23.92 8.65 -25.53
N ARG A 262 -25.00 7.95 -25.90
CA ARG A 262 -25.10 7.24 -27.20
C ARG A 262 -25.48 8.11 -28.39
N VAL A 263 -25.84 9.38 -28.19
CA VAL A 263 -26.31 10.28 -29.26
C VAL A 263 -25.17 11.03 -29.95
N LEU A 264 -23.97 11.06 -29.37
CA LEU A 264 -22.84 11.86 -29.88
C LEU A 264 -21.88 11.12 -30.82
N PHE A 265 -22.03 9.81 -31.05
CA PHE A 265 -21.11 9.02 -31.89
C PHE A 265 -21.86 8.07 -32.84
N PRO A 266 -21.87 8.33 -34.16
CA PRO A 266 -22.41 7.39 -35.15
C PRO A 266 -21.65 6.06 -35.15
N HIS A 267 -22.37 4.95 -35.22
CA HIS A 267 -21.80 3.59 -35.19
C HIS A 267 -20.99 3.28 -36.46
N PRO A 268 -19.69 2.91 -36.38
CA PRO A 268 -19.05 2.22 -37.47
C PRO A 268 -19.65 0.81 -37.61
N ALA A 269 -19.78 0.31 -38.84
CA ALA A 269 -20.38 -0.98 -39.15
C ALA A 269 -19.70 -2.13 -38.36
N PRO A 270 -20.44 -2.96 -37.60
CA PRO A 270 -19.88 -4.05 -36.80
C PRO A 270 -19.09 -5.10 -37.61
N SER A 271 -19.33 -5.19 -38.92
CA SER A 271 -18.88 -6.28 -39.78
C SER A 271 -17.40 -6.21 -40.18
N VAL A 272 -16.79 -5.02 -40.28
CA VAL A 272 -15.38 -4.90 -40.70
C VAL A 272 -14.44 -5.30 -39.56
N PHE A 273 -14.68 -4.85 -38.32
CA PHE A 273 -13.78 -5.11 -37.19
C PHE A 273 -13.86 -6.54 -36.61
N ILE A 274 -14.98 -7.25 -36.76
CA ILE A 274 -15.11 -8.65 -36.29
C ILE A 274 -14.17 -9.59 -37.05
N ARG A 275 -13.82 -9.30 -38.32
CA ARG A 275 -12.85 -10.07 -39.12
C ARG A 275 -11.38 -9.76 -38.79
N VAL A 276 -11.06 -8.54 -38.35
CA VAL A 276 -9.67 -8.10 -38.06
C VAL A 276 -9.20 -8.53 -36.66
N ARG A 277 -10.13 -8.91 -35.77
CA ARG A 277 -9.91 -9.26 -34.34
C ARG A 277 -8.75 -10.22 -34.01
N PRO A 278 -8.54 -11.34 -34.73
CA PRO A 278 -7.47 -12.27 -34.40
C PRO A 278 -6.09 -11.77 -34.86
N TRP A 279 -6.04 -11.05 -35.98
CA TRP A 279 -4.80 -10.55 -36.57
C TRP A 279 -4.21 -9.40 -35.75
N LEU A 280 -5.06 -8.54 -35.18
CA LEU A 280 -4.63 -7.43 -34.31
C LEU A 280 -3.87 -7.89 -33.06
N ILE A 281 -4.13 -9.11 -32.57
CA ILE A 281 -3.39 -9.67 -31.43
C ILE A 281 -1.92 -9.82 -31.80
N GLN A 282 -1.56 -10.13 -33.05
CA GLN A 282 -0.16 -10.39 -33.43
C GLN A 282 0.77 -9.16 -33.29
N PHE A 283 0.21 -7.95 -33.17
CA PHE A 283 0.98 -6.71 -33.05
C PHE A 283 1.39 -6.36 -31.61
N TRP A 284 0.97 -7.12 -30.59
CA TRP A 284 1.37 -6.83 -29.21
C TRP A 284 2.90 -6.78 -28.98
N PRO A 285 3.76 -7.59 -29.65
CA PRO A 285 5.21 -7.48 -29.49
C PRO A 285 5.75 -6.16 -30.07
N ILE A 286 5.26 -5.77 -31.26
CA ILE A 286 5.62 -4.49 -31.89
C ILE A 286 5.17 -3.33 -31.01
N ALA A 287 3.99 -3.43 -30.41
CA ALA A 287 3.48 -2.44 -29.47
C ALA A 287 4.44 -2.23 -28.28
N LEU A 288 4.92 -3.32 -27.65
CA LEU A 288 5.89 -3.22 -26.55
C LEU A 288 7.24 -2.65 -27.00
N LEU A 289 7.72 -3.03 -28.19
CA LEU A 289 8.95 -2.48 -28.76
C LEU A 289 8.84 -0.97 -29.00
N LEU A 290 7.70 -0.50 -29.53
CA LEU A 290 7.44 0.92 -29.75
C LEU A 290 7.34 1.70 -28.43
N ILE A 291 6.68 1.14 -27.41
CA ILE A 291 6.64 1.75 -26.07
C ILE A 291 8.07 1.83 -25.50
N GLY A 292 8.84 0.75 -25.56
CA GLY A 292 10.22 0.73 -25.07
C GLY A 292 11.14 1.71 -25.82
N ALA A 293 11.05 1.75 -27.14
CA ALA A 293 11.79 2.70 -27.98
C ALA A 293 11.34 4.14 -27.70
N GLY A 294 10.05 4.36 -27.47
CA GLY A 294 9.49 5.65 -27.08
C GLY A 294 10.03 6.16 -25.75
N VAL A 295 10.12 5.29 -24.73
CA VAL A 295 10.76 5.64 -23.45
C VAL A 295 12.26 5.92 -23.63
N PHE A 296 12.97 5.07 -24.37
CA PHE A 296 14.41 5.19 -24.58
C PHE A 296 14.80 6.45 -25.37
N LEU A 297 14.02 6.81 -26.38
CA LEU A 297 14.25 7.97 -27.26
C LEU A 297 13.50 9.22 -26.81
N ASP A 298 12.83 9.19 -25.65
CA ASP A 298 11.91 10.25 -25.18
C ASP A 298 10.89 10.69 -26.24
N SER A 299 10.36 9.72 -27.00
CA SER A 299 9.43 9.94 -28.10
C SER A 299 8.00 9.60 -27.70
N TRP A 300 7.20 10.65 -27.52
CA TRP A 300 5.77 10.53 -27.25
C TRP A 300 5.02 9.83 -28.40
N LEU A 301 5.42 10.07 -29.65
CA LEU A 301 4.76 9.49 -30.83
C LEU A 301 4.91 7.97 -30.86
N LEU A 302 6.13 7.46 -30.64
CA LEU A 302 6.36 6.02 -30.59
C LEU A 302 5.60 5.38 -29.43
N THR A 303 5.60 6.03 -28.27
CA THR A 303 4.88 5.55 -27.08
C THR A 303 3.38 5.50 -27.31
N ASP A 304 2.77 6.58 -27.83
CA ASP A 304 1.33 6.66 -28.07
C ASP A 304 0.88 5.66 -29.15
N VAL A 305 1.65 5.48 -30.24
CA VAL A 305 1.37 4.45 -31.26
C VAL A 305 1.47 3.06 -30.65
N GLY A 306 2.49 2.80 -29.84
CA GLY A 306 2.64 1.53 -29.14
C GLY A 306 1.49 1.25 -28.16
N LEU A 307 1.10 2.23 -27.35
CA LEU A 307 -0.06 2.14 -26.45
C LEU A 307 -1.37 1.90 -27.21
N ALA A 308 -1.57 2.57 -28.35
CA ALA A 308 -2.74 2.38 -29.19
C ALA A 308 -2.80 0.95 -29.76
N LEU A 309 -1.70 0.42 -30.29
CA LEU A 309 -1.62 -0.95 -30.78
C LEU A 309 -1.87 -1.97 -29.66
N LEU A 310 -1.31 -1.75 -28.48
CA LEU A 310 -1.56 -2.59 -27.31
C LEU A 310 -3.03 -2.54 -26.88
N ALA A 311 -3.65 -1.35 -26.87
CA ALA A 311 -5.06 -1.17 -26.55
C ALA A 311 -5.97 -1.92 -27.54
N LEU A 312 -5.65 -1.88 -28.84
CA LEU A 312 -6.36 -2.64 -29.87
C LEU A 312 -6.28 -4.16 -29.64
N ALA A 313 -5.09 -4.68 -29.30
CA ALA A 313 -4.94 -6.09 -28.93
C ALA A 313 -5.73 -6.42 -27.65
N ALA A 314 -5.73 -5.51 -26.67
CA ALA A 314 -6.40 -5.67 -25.38
C ALA A 314 -7.94 -5.65 -25.46
N LEU A 315 -8.54 -5.01 -26.47
CA LEU A 315 -9.98 -5.12 -26.72
C LEU A 315 -10.43 -6.57 -26.94
N SER A 316 -9.58 -7.38 -27.59
CA SER A 316 -9.80 -8.82 -27.77
C SER A 316 -9.32 -9.63 -26.58
N ARG A 317 -8.11 -9.35 -26.07
CA ARG A 317 -7.44 -10.10 -24.99
C ARG A 317 -6.98 -9.14 -23.87
N PRO A 318 -7.87 -8.74 -22.94
CA PRO A 318 -7.59 -7.73 -21.92
C PRO A 318 -6.42 -8.09 -21.01
N GLU A 319 -6.13 -9.39 -20.85
CA GLU A 319 -4.97 -9.86 -20.11
C GLU A 319 -3.64 -9.42 -20.71
N LEU A 320 -3.55 -9.10 -22.00
CA LEU A 320 -2.32 -8.61 -22.62
C LEU A 320 -1.94 -7.22 -22.11
N TRP A 321 -2.92 -6.35 -21.89
CA TRP A 321 -2.69 -5.03 -21.29
C TRP A 321 -2.15 -5.14 -19.87
N VAL A 322 -2.79 -5.99 -19.06
CA VAL A 322 -2.37 -6.20 -17.67
C VAL A 322 -1.01 -6.90 -17.62
N ALA A 323 -0.74 -7.86 -18.51
CA ALA A 323 0.58 -8.49 -18.62
C ALA A 323 1.67 -7.49 -19.03
N ALA A 324 1.37 -6.55 -19.93
CA ALA A 324 2.28 -5.47 -20.31
C ALA A 324 2.56 -4.50 -19.15
N LEU A 325 1.53 -4.13 -18.38
CA LEU A 325 1.71 -3.38 -17.13
C LEU A 325 2.62 -4.14 -16.16
N LEU A 326 2.35 -5.43 -15.94
CA LEU A 326 3.13 -6.28 -15.04
C LEU A 326 4.58 -6.47 -15.50
N PHE A 327 4.82 -6.56 -16.81
CA PHE A 327 6.14 -6.53 -17.40
C PHE A 327 6.85 -5.20 -17.16
N GLY A 328 6.12 -4.09 -17.28
CA GLY A 328 6.61 -2.72 -17.10
C GLY A 328 6.84 -2.30 -15.64
N LEU A 329 6.36 -3.07 -14.66
CA LEU A 329 6.45 -2.69 -13.24
C LEU A 329 7.85 -2.33 -12.73
N PRO A 330 8.94 -3.05 -13.02
CA PRO A 330 10.24 -2.69 -12.49
C PRO A 330 10.84 -1.44 -13.15
N PHE A 331 10.14 -0.87 -14.15
CA PHE A 331 10.52 0.35 -14.86
C PHE A 331 9.67 1.55 -14.44
N TYR A 332 8.82 1.44 -13.40
CA TYR A 332 7.83 2.48 -13.04
C TYR A 332 8.40 3.86 -12.68
N LEU A 333 9.68 3.94 -12.33
CA LEU A 333 10.38 5.20 -12.06
C LEU A 333 10.64 6.02 -13.34
N TYR A 334 10.47 5.41 -14.50
CA TYR A 334 10.58 6.04 -15.81
C TYR A 334 9.17 6.31 -16.34
N PRO A 335 8.71 7.58 -16.35
CA PRO A 335 7.40 7.92 -16.87
C PRO A 335 7.33 7.62 -18.38
N LEU A 336 6.13 7.27 -18.85
CA LEU A 336 5.86 7.10 -20.26
C LEU A 336 5.71 8.49 -20.90
N PRO A 337 6.53 8.88 -21.89
CA PRO A 337 6.32 10.11 -22.63
C PRO A 337 5.04 9.94 -23.45
N ILE A 338 4.03 10.75 -23.16
CA ILE A 338 2.74 10.69 -23.84
C ILE A 338 2.35 12.11 -24.20
N LEU A 339 1.90 12.36 -25.42
CA LEU A 339 1.71 13.73 -25.94
C LEU A 339 2.98 14.62 -25.89
N PRO A 340 3.02 15.72 -26.65
CA PRO A 340 4.17 16.64 -26.62
C PRO A 340 4.44 17.23 -25.23
N GLY A 341 5.65 17.03 -24.70
CA GLY A 341 6.12 17.63 -23.44
C GLY A 341 5.43 17.12 -22.18
N ARG A 342 4.73 15.99 -22.24
CA ARG A 342 4.02 15.39 -21.11
C ARG A 342 4.52 13.97 -20.87
N GLY A 343 4.59 13.58 -19.60
CA GLY A 343 4.92 12.22 -19.19
C GLY A 343 3.97 11.80 -18.07
N LEU A 344 3.45 10.57 -18.14
CA LEU A 344 2.62 10.00 -17.08
C LEU A 344 3.28 8.76 -16.48
N ASN A 345 2.99 8.51 -15.20
CA ASN A 345 3.51 7.34 -14.51
C ASN A 345 2.99 6.05 -15.17
N LEU A 346 3.89 5.09 -15.41
CA LEU A 346 3.59 3.82 -16.06
C LEU A 346 2.45 3.04 -15.38
N ILE A 347 2.42 3.03 -14.03
CA ILE A 347 1.39 2.31 -13.27
C ILE A 347 0.03 2.99 -13.47
N GLU A 348 -0.03 4.32 -13.49
CA GLU A 348 -1.28 5.06 -13.72
C GLU A 348 -1.83 4.81 -15.12
N VAL A 349 -0.96 4.88 -16.14
CA VAL A 349 -1.35 4.57 -17.52
C VAL A 349 -1.85 3.11 -17.63
N GLY A 350 -1.12 2.16 -17.04
CA GLY A 350 -1.50 0.76 -17.07
C GLY A 350 -2.81 0.46 -16.32
N VAL A 351 -3.02 1.03 -15.14
CA VAL A 351 -4.22 0.78 -14.33
C VAL A 351 -5.44 1.47 -14.92
N TRP A 352 -5.38 2.79 -15.13
CA TRP A 352 -6.54 3.56 -15.59
C TRP A 352 -6.82 3.33 -17.08
N GLY A 353 -5.78 3.21 -17.91
CA GLY A 353 -5.93 2.82 -19.31
C GLY A 353 -6.56 1.43 -19.45
N GLY A 354 -6.17 0.47 -18.61
CA GLY A 354 -6.75 -0.87 -18.61
C GLY A 354 -8.24 -0.87 -18.24
N LEU A 355 -8.62 -0.09 -17.21
CA LEU A 355 -10.01 0.09 -16.82
C LEU A 355 -10.83 0.78 -17.91
N ALA A 356 -10.27 1.79 -18.58
CA ALA A 356 -10.90 2.46 -19.72
C ALA A 356 -11.14 1.49 -20.88
N ILE A 357 -10.15 0.66 -21.24
CA ILE A 357 -10.26 -0.37 -22.29
C ILE A 357 -11.35 -1.40 -21.95
N LEU A 358 -11.40 -1.86 -20.69
CA LEU A 358 -12.48 -2.75 -20.24
C LEU A 358 -13.86 -2.08 -20.35
N GLY A 359 -13.96 -0.81 -19.98
CA GLY A 359 -15.18 -0.02 -20.16
C GLY A 359 -15.63 0.04 -21.61
N MET A 360 -14.71 0.38 -22.53
CA MET A 360 -14.96 0.42 -23.97
C MET A 360 -15.40 -0.94 -24.52
N ARG A 361 -14.70 -2.01 -24.14
CA ARG A 361 -15.04 -3.40 -24.50
C ARG A 361 -16.46 -3.77 -24.07
N ASN A 362 -16.85 -3.44 -22.84
CA ASN A 362 -18.17 -3.75 -22.30
C ASN A 362 -19.29 -2.98 -23.03
N VAL A 363 -19.08 -1.69 -23.31
CA VAL A 363 -20.02 -0.87 -24.10
C VAL A 363 -20.19 -1.46 -25.51
N TRP A 364 -19.09 -1.88 -26.14
CA TRP A 364 -19.07 -2.46 -27.48
C TRP A 364 -19.81 -3.80 -27.56
N GLN A 365 -19.51 -4.73 -26.64
CA GLN A 365 -20.16 -6.05 -26.61
C GLN A 365 -21.68 -5.92 -26.37
N GLY A 366 -22.09 -4.98 -25.51
CA GLY A 366 -23.50 -4.67 -25.27
C GLY A 366 -24.25 -4.06 -26.47
N ALA A 367 -23.54 -3.49 -27.45
CA ALA A 367 -24.13 -2.98 -28.68
C ALA A 367 -24.37 -4.08 -29.74
N GLY A 368 -23.46 -5.05 -29.86
CA GLY A 368 -23.56 -6.15 -30.83
C GLY A 368 -24.61 -7.21 -30.49
N GLY A 369 -24.83 -7.50 -29.19
CA GLY A 369 -25.79 -8.52 -28.75
C GLY A 369 -27.27 -8.18 -29.03
N ARG A 370 -27.60 -6.91 -29.28
CA ARG A 370 -28.97 -6.49 -29.62
C ARG A 370 -29.36 -6.76 -31.07
N TRP A 371 -28.40 -6.95 -31.96
CA TRP A 371 -28.67 -7.25 -33.38
C TRP A 371 -28.88 -8.75 -33.65
N GLN A 372 -28.27 -9.63 -32.86
CA GLN A 372 -28.46 -11.08 -33.00
C GLN A 372 -29.78 -11.59 -32.39
N GLY A 373 -30.36 -10.87 -31.43
CA GLY A 373 -31.64 -11.24 -30.81
C GLY A 373 -32.89 -11.00 -31.68
N ALA A 374 -32.76 -10.27 -32.79
CA ALA A 374 -33.90 -9.90 -33.65
C ALA A 374 -34.03 -10.72 -34.94
N GLY A 375 -33.05 -11.57 -35.29
CA GLY A 375 -32.98 -12.23 -36.61
C GLY A 375 -32.86 -13.76 -36.63
N GLY A 376 -32.86 -14.45 -35.49
CA GLY A 376 -32.43 -15.86 -35.45
C GLY A 376 -33.28 -16.77 -34.57
N ARG A 377 -34.58 -16.91 -34.85
CA ARG A 377 -35.38 -18.07 -34.37
C ARG A 377 -36.31 -18.56 -35.48
N ARG A 378 -35.74 -19.27 -36.45
CA ARG A 378 -36.46 -20.27 -37.26
C ARG A 378 -35.52 -21.44 -37.50
N GLN A 379 -36.08 -22.64 -37.43
CA GLN A 379 -35.47 -23.96 -37.62
C GLN A 379 -34.60 -24.46 -36.45
N VAL A 380 -34.70 -25.69 -35.93
CA VAL A 380 -35.38 -26.92 -36.37
C VAL A 380 -35.90 -27.65 -35.12
N ALA A 381 -37.20 -27.93 -35.06
CA ALA A 381 -37.76 -28.94 -34.16
C ALA A 381 -37.93 -30.22 -34.99
N GLY A 382 -37.13 -31.24 -34.70
CA GLY A 382 -37.12 -32.49 -35.46
C GLY A 382 -36.20 -33.53 -34.82
N GLY A 383 -36.48 -33.89 -33.56
CA GLY A 383 -35.76 -34.95 -32.86
C GLY A 383 -36.62 -35.51 -31.74
N LYS A 384 -37.18 -36.71 -31.96
CA LYS A 384 -37.96 -37.47 -30.98
C LYS A 384 -37.08 -37.75 -29.75
N SER A 385 -37.23 -36.97 -28.70
CA SER A 385 -36.73 -37.32 -27.36
C SER A 385 -37.87 -38.00 -26.61
N SER A 386 -37.62 -39.20 -26.10
CA SER A 386 -38.63 -39.97 -25.36
C SER A 386 -38.95 -39.28 -24.04
N ILE A 387 -40.21 -39.39 -23.61
CA ILE A 387 -40.75 -38.79 -22.38
C ILE A 387 -39.92 -39.20 -21.14
N ALA A 388 -39.29 -40.38 -21.16
CA ALA A 388 -38.39 -40.85 -20.10
C ALA A 388 -37.13 -39.97 -19.93
N SER A 389 -36.51 -39.50 -21.03
CA SER A 389 -35.32 -38.63 -20.98
C SER A 389 -35.62 -37.21 -20.48
N MET A 390 -36.88 -36.77 -20.60
CA MET A 390 -37.35 -35.51 -20.05
C MET A 390 -37.63 -35.62 -18.55
N GLN A 391 -38.14 -36.75 -18.07
CA GLN A 391 -38.39 -36.99 -16.65
C GLN A 391 -37.09 -37.15 -15.84
N GLU A 392 -36.08 -37.85 -16.36
CA GLU A 392 -34.77 -37.94 -15.69
C GLU A 392 -34.05 -36.61 -15.61
N LYS A 393 -34.07 -35.80 -16.68
CA LYS A 393 -33.51 -34.43 -16.65
C LYS A 393 -34.27 -33.54 -15.68
N SER A 394 -35.59 -33.65 -15.64
CA SER A 394 -36.43 -32.90 -14.70
C SER A 394 -36.13 -33.28 -13.24
N LEU A 395 -35.98 -34.56 -12.92
CA LEU A 395 -35.66 -35.02 -11.57
C LEU A 395 -34.24 -34.62 -11.14
N ALA A 396 -33.26 -34.74 -12.04
CA ALA A 396 -31.90 -34.29 -11.80
C ALA A 396 -31.79 -32.76 -11.64
N GLU A 397 -32.54 -31.98 -12.43
CA GLU A 397 -32.64 -30.52 -12.27
C GLU A 397 -33.36 -30.14 -10.98
N THR A 398 -34.36 -30.91 -10.55
CA THR A 398 -35.10 -30.67 -9.31
C THR A 398 -34.28 -31.04 -8.07
N GLN A 399 -33.49 -32.12 -8.12
CA GLN A 399 -32.51 -32.47 -7.08
C GLN A 399 -31.37 -31.45 -7.01
N SER A 400 -30.81 -31.04 -8.16
CA SER A 400 -29.82 -29.97 -8.24
C SER A 400 -30.34 -28.63 -7.69
N ARG A 401 -31.61 -28.30 -7.96
CA ARG A 401 -32.28 -27.12 -7.38
C ARG A 401 -32.50 -27.27 -5.87
N ARG A 402 -32.85 -28.47 -5.38
CA ARG A 402 -33.02 -28.75 -3.94
C ARG A 402 -31.70 -28.69 -3.16
N GLU A 403 -30.61 -29.21 -3.71
CA GLU A 403 -29.27 -29.10 -3.11
C GLU A 403 -28.76 -27.64 -3.08
N LYS A 404 -29.03 -26.87 -4.14
CA LYS A 404 -28.70 -25.42 -4.19
C LYS A 404 -29.58 -24.55 -3.29
N THR A 405 -30.78 -25.00 -2.93
CA THR A 405 -31.68 -24.27 -2.01
C THR A 405 -31.48 -24.67 -0.54
N ALA A 406 -30.92 -25.85 -0.26
CA ALA A 406 -30.60 -26.31 1.09
C ALA A 406 -29.30 -25.71 1.66
N ALA A 407 -28.41 -25.18 0.82
CA ALA A 407 -27.26 -24.41 1.25
C ALA A 407 -27.71 -23.03 1.77
N LEU A 408 -28.06 -22.94 3.05
CA LEU A 408 -28.19 -21.67 3.75
C LEU A 408 -26.89 -20.86 3.51
N PRO A 409 -26.95 -19.69 2.85
CA PRO A 409 -25.77 -18.90 2.60
C PRO A 409 -25.10 -18.54 3.92
N THR A 410 -23.85 -18.99 4.07
CA THR A 410 -22.99 -18.73 5.22
C THR A 410 -22.97 -17.24 5.59
N PRO A 411 -22.80 -16.91 6.89
CA PRO A 411 -22.69 -15.52 7.32
C PRO A 411 -21.58 -14.80 6.54
N TYR A 412 -21.81 -13.51 6.22
CA TYR A 412 -20.96 -12.64 5.41
C TYR A 412 -19.46 -12.77 5.74
N ALA A 413 -18.73 -13.63 5.00
CA ALA A 413 -17.28 -13.56 5.00
C ALA A 413 -16.86 -12.32 4.19
N ILE A 414 -16.06 -11.45 4.80
CA ILE A 414 -15.47 -10.30 4.11
C ILE A 414 -14.41 -10.85 3.15
N SER A 415 -14.52 -10.54 1.86
CA SER A 415 -13.56 -11.03 0.86
C SER A 415 -12.25 -10.25 0.90
N ASN A 416 -11.18 -10.84 0.36
CA ASN A 416 -9.86 -10.19 0.28
C ASN A 416 -9.92 -8.80 -0.39
N LEU A 417 -10.67 -8.68 -1.49
CA LEU A 417 -10.89 -7.41 -2.18
C LEU A 417 -11.61 -6.37 -1.30
N GLN A 418 -12.52 -6.80 -0.42
CA GLN A 418 -13.19 -5.90 0.51
C GLN A 418 -12.22 -5.38 1.58
N TYR A 419 -11.31 -6.21 2.10
CA TYR A 419 -10.23 -5.73 2.99
C TYR A 419 -9.32 -4.72 2.32
N LEU A 420 -8.95 -4.92 1.06
CA LEU A 420 -8.19 -3.93 0.29
C LEU A 420 -8.96 -2.62 0.11
N LEU A 421 -10.28 -2.68 -0.11
CA LEU A 421 -11.12 -1.48 -0.19
C LEU A 421 -11.23 -0.76 1.17
N PHE A 422 -11.37 -1.51 2.27
CA PHE A 422 -11.30 -0.94 3.62
C PHE A 422 -9.96 -0.22 3.85
N LEU A 423 -8.86 -0.85 3.45
CA LEU A 423 -7.53 -0.27 3.56
C LEU A 423 -7.37 1.01 2.71
N LEU A 424 -7.87 1.01 1.48
CA LEU A 424 -7.88 2.18 0.58
C LEU A 424 -8.62 3.38 1.19
N LEU A 425 -9.80 3.13 1.77
CA LEU A 425 -10.61 4.19 2.35
C LEU A 425 -10.04 4.65 3.71
N TRP A 426 -9.51 3.73 4.50
CA TRP A 426 -8.82 4.06 5.74
C TRP A 426 -7.57 4.89 5.50
N SER A 427 -6.75 4.55 4.50
CA SER A 427 -5.57 5.33 4.16
C SER A 427 -5.92 6.72 3.61
N LEU A 428 -7.08 6.90 2.97
CA LEU A 428 -7.58 8.23 2.59
C LEU A 428 -7.89 9.06 3.84
N LEU A 429 -8.53 8.47 4.85
CA LEU A 429 -8.80 9.14 6.12
C LEU A 429 -7.50 9.59 6.80
N CYS A 430 -6.51 8.69 6.89
CA CYS A 430 -5.18 9.01 7.42
C CYS A 430 -4.51 10.12 6.62
N ALA A 431 -4.62 10.12 5.28
CA ALA A 431 -4.04 11.16 4.44
C ALA A 431 -4.67 12.53 4.65
N LEU A 432 -6.00 12.59 4.86
CA LEU A 432 -6.71 13.83 5.18
C LEU A 432 -6.43 14.33 6.61
N ALA A 433 -6.03 13.42 7.51
CA ALA A 433 -5.68 13.73 8.89
C ALA A 433 -4.21 14.15 9.07
N ALA A 434 -3.34 13.86 8.11
CA ALA A 434 -1.90 14.07 8.19
C ALA A 434 -1.52 15.55 8.23
N ASN A 435 -0.43 15.87 8.93
CA ASN A 435 0.10 17.24 9.03
C ASN A 435 0.49 17.80 7.66
N TYR A 436 1.09 16.97 6.81
CA TYR A 436 1.41 17.27 5.41
C TYR A 436 0.46 16.50 4.48
N SER A 437 -0.82 16.89 4.50
CA SER A 437 -1.90 16.21 3.75
C SER A 437 -1.71 16.19 2.24
N GLY A 438 -1.08 17.20 1.65
CA GLY A 438 -0.76 17.21 0.21
C GLY A 438 0.19 16.09 -0.20
N LEU A 439 1.23 15.85 0.60
CA LEU A 439 2.16 14.72 0.42
C LEU A 439 1.47 13.39 0.68
N ALA A 440 0.64 13.33 1.72
CA ALA A 440 -0.12 12.13 2.05
C ALA A 440 -1.11 11.73 0.95
N LEU A 441 -1.80 12.70 0.34
CA LEU A 441 -2.71 12.46 -0.79
C LEU A 441 -1.96 12.01 -2.05
N ARG A 442 -0.73 12.50 -2.25
CA ARG A 442 0.13 12.02 -3.34
C ARG A 442 0.45 10.54 -3.16
N GLU A 443 0.93 10.12 -2.00
CA GLU A 443 1.21 8.69 -1.73
C GLU A 443 -0.06 7.85 -1.72
N TRP A 444 -1.16 8.36 -1.16
CA TRP A 444 -2.46 7.70 -1.23
C TRP A 444 -2.85 7.38 -2.67
N ARG A 445 -2.71 8.35 -3.57
CA ARG A 445 -3.02 8.21 -5.00
C ARG A 445 -2.10 7.19 -5.69
N THR A 446 -0.79 7.25 -5.46
CA THR A 446 0.20 6.43 -6.17
C THR A 446 0.35 5.01 -5.63
N VAL A 447 0.08 4.79 -4.34
CA VAL A 447 0.20 3.48 -3.69
C VAL A 447 -1.16 2.83 -3.52
N PHE A 448 -2.06 3.44 -2.75
CA PHE A 448 -3.32 2.81 -2.36
C PHE A 448 -4.35 2.82 -3.47
N LEU A 449 -4.60 3.99 -4.09
CA LEU A 449 -5.60 4.12 -5.14
C LEU A 449 -5.19 3.35 -6.41
N ALA A 450 -3.92 3.43 -6.80
CA ALA A 450 -3.37 2.62 -7.89
C ALA A 450 -3.55 1.12 -7.62
N ALA A 451 -3.25 0.64 -6.40
CA ALA A 451 -3.44 -0.75 -6.01
C ALA A 451 -4.91 -1.18 -6.00
N GLY A 452 -5.82 -0.33 -5.52
CA GLY A 452 -7.26 -0.57 -5.58
C GLY A 452 -7.77 -0.64 -7.02
N GLY A 453 -7.33 0.29 -7.87
CA GLY A 453 -7.63 0.29 -9.31
C GLY A 453 -7.09 -0.96 -10.00
N PHE A 454 -5.86 -1.37 -9.68
CA PHE A 454 -5.26 -2.60 -10.20
C PHE A 454 -6.02 -3.84 -9.75
N ALA A 455 -6.45 -3.92 -8.49
CA ALA A 455 -7.25 -5.04 -8.00
C ALA A 455 -8.59 -5.15 -8.75
N LEU A 456 -9.24 -4.01 -9.02
CA LEU A 456 -10.46 -3.95 -9.83
C LEU A 456 -10.20 -4.37 -11.28
N LEU A 457 -9.12 -3.89 -11.89
CA LEU A 457 -8.71 -4.25 -13.24
C LEU A 457 -8.44 -5.75 -13.34
N LEU A 458 -7.57 -6.29 -12.48
CA LEU A 458 -7.21 -7.70 -12.40
C LEU A 458 -8.44 -8.59 -12.20
N GLY A 459 -9.27 -8.28 -11.20
CA GLY A 459 -10.48 -9.03 -10.92
C GLY A 459 -11.48 -9.00 -12.08
N SER A 460 -11.58 -7.88 -12.80
CA SER A 460 -12.46 -7.73 -13.96
C SER A 460 -11.95 -8.50 -15.19
N VAL A 461 -10.65 -8.49 -15.45
CA VAL A 461 -10.04 -9.27 -16.53
C VAL A 461 -10.24 -10.77 -16.28
N LEU A 462 -9.93 -11.25 -15.08
CA LEU A 462 -10.10 -12.67 -14.74
C LEU A 462 -11.57 -13.09 -14.77
N ALA A 463 -12.49 -12.25 -14.30
CA ALA A 463 -13.93 -12.55 -14.30
C ALA A 463 -14.58 -12.57 -15.69
N GLN A 464 -13.99 -11.89 -16.68
CA GLN A 464 -14.46 -11.85 -18.07
C GLN A 464 -13.71 -12.84 -18.98
N SER A 465 -12.71 -13.55 -18.45
CA SER A 465 -11.93 -14.52 -19.22
C SER A 465 -12.68 -15.84 -19.34
N ASP A 466 -12.68 -16.41 -20.55
CA ASP A 466 -13.20 -17.76 -20.81
C ASP A 466 -12.33 -18.83 -20.15
N ASP A 467 -11.04 -18.55 -19.95
CA ASP A 467 -10.07 -19.41 -19.27
C ASP A 467 -9.23 -18.58 -18.27
N PRO A 468 -9.75 -18.39 -17.04
CA PRO A 468 -9.07 -17.59 -16.01
C PRO A 468 -7.68 -18.13 -15.64
N ALA A 469 -7.46 -19.45 -15.72
CA ALA A 469 -6.18 -20.08 -15.42
C ALA A 469 -5.14 -19.73 -16.49
N ARG A 470 -5.50 -19.80 -17.78
CA ARG A 470 -4.62 -19.31 -18.86
C ARG A 470 -4.34 -17.83 -18.73
N SER A 471 -5.36 -17.00 -18.46
CA SER A 471 -5.13 -15.57 -18.26
C SER A 471 -4.17 -15.31 -17.10
N ARG A 472 -4.35 -15.97 -15.96
CA ARG A 472 -3.43 -15.87 -14.81
C ARG A 472 -1.99 -16.21 -15.21
N ARG A 473 -1.77 -17.31 -15.95
CA ARG A 473 -0.44 -17.68 -16.44
C ARG A 473 0.18 -16.61 -17.33
N VAL A 474 -0.60 -15.98 -18.22
CA VAL A 474 -0.13 -14.85 -19.04
C VAL A 474 0.31 -13.67 -18.17
N LEU A 475 -0.46 -13.33 -17.14
CA LEU A 475 -0.14 -12.23 -16.22
C LEU A 475 1.17 -12.48 -15.45
N PHE A 476 1.30 -13.66 -14.84
CA PHE A 476 2.51 -14.02 -14.10
C PHE A 476 3.73 -14.16 -15.02
N ASN A 477 3.57 -14.69 -16.23
CA ASN A 477 4.66 -14.74 -17.20
C ASN A 477 5.12 -13.33 -17.62
N GLY A 478 4.19 -12.39 -17.80
CA GLY A 478 4.53 -10.98 -18.06
C GLY A 478 5.34 -10.37 -16.92
N TRP A 479 4.89 -10.58 -15.68
CA TRP A 479 5.60 -10.12 -14.48
C TRP A 479 7.00 -10.72 -14.33
N LEU A 480 7.13 -12.04 -14.49
CA LEU A 480 8.41 -12.75 -14.41
C LEU A 480 9.37 -12.31 -15.54
N ALA A 481 8.86 -12.07 -16.75
CA ALA A 481 9.65 -11.53 -17.85
C ALA A 481 10.17 -10.11 -17.55
N GLY A 482 9.37 -9.26 -16.91
CA GLY A 482 9.82 -7.95 -16.43
C GLY A 482 10.93 -8.06 -15.38
N GLY A 483 10.80 -9.01 -14.45
CA GLY A 483 11.86 -9.35 -13.48
C GLY A 483 13.16 -9.79 -14.15
N THR A 484 13.08 -10.62 -15.18
CA THR A 484 14.26 -11.00 -15.97
C THR A 484 14.87 -9.81 -16.73
N ALA A 485 14.05 -8.94 -17.32
CA ALA A 485 14.54 -7.77 -18.05
C ALA A 485 15.32 -6.81 -17.15
N VAL A 486 14.79 -6.47 -15.96
CA VAL A 486 15.51 -5.62 -15.00
C VAL A 486 16.75 -6.31 -14.42
N ALA A 487 16.72 -7.63 -14.25
CA ALA A 487 17.88 -8.40 -13.82
C ALA A 487 19.01 -8.39 -14.87
N LEU A 488 18.67 -8.55 -16.16
CA LEU A 488 19.65 -8.44 -17.25
C LEU A 488 20.27 -7.04 -17.30
N PHE A 489 19.48 -6.00 -17.09
CA PHE A 489 20.00 -4.63 -16.97
C PHE A 489 20.94 -4.48 -15.76
N ALA A 490 20.60 -5.06 -14.61
CA ALA A 490 21.47 -5.07 -13.43
C ALA A 490 22.78 -5.85 -13.65
N LEU A 491 22.75 -6.95 -14.39
CA LEU A 491 23.97 -7.68 -14.78
C LEU A 491 24.83 -6.88 -15.75
N TRP A 492 24.21 -6.15 -16.69
CA TRP A 492 24.93 -5.20 -17.52
C TRP A 492 25.61 -4.11 -16.68
N GLN A 493 24.96 -3.55 -15.65
CA GLN A 493 25.61 -2.60 -14.71
C GLN A 493 26.85 -3.20 -14.07
N PHE A 494 26.75 -4.45 -13.61
CA PHE A 494 27.88 -5.14 -12.98
C PHE A 494 29.06 -5.31 -13.95
N VAL A 495 28.80 -5.79 -15.16
CA VAL A 495 29.85 -6.06 -16.16
C VAL A 495 30.46 -4.78 -16.71
N SER A 496 29.67 -3.73 -16.91
CA SER A 496 30.14 -2.44 -17.41
C SER A 496 30.83 -1.59 -16.35
N GLY A 497 30.60 -1.87 -15.06
CA GLY A 497 31.04 -0.99 -13.96
C GLY A 497 30.18 0.26 -13.78
N GLU A 498 29.14 0.43 -14.60
CA GLU A 498 28.32 1.64 -14.66
C GLU A 498 27.18 1.63 -13.64
N MET A 499 26.91 2.81 -13.06
CA MET A 499 25.78 3.05 -12.15
C MET A 499 25.74 2.16 -10.89
N LEU A 500 26.88 1.61 -10.46
CA LEU A 500 27.03 0.80 -9.26
C LEU A 500 27.03 1.66 -7.98
N ILE A 501 26.45 1.11 -6.90
CA ILE A 501 26.48 1.75 -5.58
C ILE A 501 27.60 1.11 -4.75
N GLN A 502 28.61 1.90 -4.39
CA GLN A 502 29.66 1.47 -3.47
C GLN A 502 29.17 1.58 -2.03
N ALA A 503 29.24 0.49 -1.26
CA ALA A 503 28.87 0.51 0.16
C ALA A 503 29.59 -0.59 0.95
N GLU A 504 30.18 -0.22 2.09
CA GLU A 504 30.74 -1.17 3.09
C GLU A 504 31.68 -2.22 2.44
N GLY A 505 32.50 -1.80 1.46
CA GLY A 505 33.50 -2.65 0.78
C GLY A 505 32.98 -3.49 -0.40
N VAL A 506 31.76 -3.26 -0.91
CA VAL A 506 31.24 -3.95 -2.09
C VAL A 506 30.59 -3.01 -3.11
N ALA A 507 30.67 -3.39 -4.39
CA ALA A 507 29.95 -2.74 -5.49
C ALA A 507 28.60 -3.44 -5.72
N ARG A 508 27.51 -2.67 -5.67
CA ARG A 508 26.14 -3.20 -5.62
C ARG A 508 25.33 -2.79 -6.84
N VAL A 509 24.67 -3.75 -7.47
CA VAL A 509 23.75 -3.46 -8.58
C VAL A 509 22.41 -2.96 -8.05
N ARG A 510 21.82 -1.98 -8.73
CA ARG A 510 20.50 -1.42 -8.37
C ARG A 510 19.48 -1.50 -9.50
N GLY A 511 19.91 -1.95 -10.69
CA GLY A 511 19.11 -1.89 -11.89
C GLY A 511 18.61 -0.46 -12.09
N LEU A 512 17.31 -0.31 -12.27
CA LEU A 512 16.65 0.98 -12.48
C LEU A 512 16.12 1.63 -11.20
N TYR A 513 16.40 1.04 -10.03
CA TYR A 513 15.94 1.55 -8.75
C TYR A 513 16.90 2.57 -8.13
N GLY A 514 16.38 3.39 -7.21
CA GLY A 514 17.19 4.29 -6.38
C GLY A 514 18.10 3.59 -5.38
N SER A 515 17.79 2.34 -5.02
CA SER A 515 18.55 1.55 -4.04
C SER A 515 18.66 0.08 -4.48
N PRO A 516 19.82 -0.58 -4.28
CA PRO A 516 19.97 -2.03 -4.48
C PRO A 516 18.97 -2.86 -3.67
N ASN A 517 18.52 -2.36 -2.51
CA ASN A 517 17.56 -3.09 -1.68
C ASN A 517 16.17 -3.14 -2.35
N ASN A 518 15.75 -2.09 -3.05
CA ASN A 518 14.47 -2.07 -3.78
C ASN A 518 14.48 -3.09 -4.92
N LEU A 519 15.60 -3.19 -5.66
CA LEU A 519 15.77 -4.23 -6.66
C LEU A 519 15.70 -5.63 -6.03
N ALA A 520 16.36 -5.84 -4.90
CA ALA A 520 16.36 -7.12 -4.20
C ALA A 520 14.95 -7.54 -3.75
N LEU A 521 14.21 -6.60 -3.15
CA LEU A 521 12.80 -6.76 -2.77
C LEU A 521 11.94 -7.20 -3.98
N TYR A 522 12.16 -6.61 -5.16
CA TYR A 522 11.42 -6.99 -6.35
C TYR A 522 11.81 -8.40 -6.85
N LEU A 523 13.12 -8.65 -7.02
CA LEU A 523 13.65 -9.87 -7.64
C LEU A 523 13.45 -11.12 -6.78
N GLU A 524 13.51 -11.02 -5.45
CA GLU A 524 13.28 -12.20 -4.59
C GLU A 524 11.84 -12.74 -4.74
N ARG A 525 10.87 -11.86 -4.99
CA ARG A 525 9.46 -12.22 -5.18
C ARG A 525 9.24 -12.88 -6.54
N THR A 526 9.81 -12.33 -7.60
CA THR A 526 9.75 -12.95 -8.94
C THR A 526 10.49 -14.28 -8.95
N LEU A 527 11.64 -14.37 -8.29
CA LEU A 527 12.40 -15.61 -8.16
C LEU A 527 11.60 -16.69 -7.39
N ALA A 528 11.01 -16.35 -6.24
CA ALA A 528 10.20 -17.28 -5.45
C ALA A 528 9.00 -17.81 -6.23
N VAL A 529 8.26 -16.93 -6.93
CA VAL A 529 7.15 -17.35 -7.78
C VAL A 529 7.63 -18.18 -8.96
N GLY A 530 8.71 -17.79 -9.64
CA GLY A 530 9.26 -18.52 -10.76
C GLY A 530 9.72 -19.93 -10.39
N ILE A 531 10.39 -20.10 -9.25
CA ILE A 531 10.79 -21.43 -8.75
C ILE A 531 9.57 -22.29 -8.43
N GLY A 532 8.57 -21.75 -7.73
CA GLY A 532 7.35 -22.52 -7.43
C GLY A 532 6.57 -22.88 -8.69
N TYR A 533 6.42 -21.93 -9.62
CA TYR A 533 5.59 -22.05 -10.81
C TYR A 533 6.26 -22.89 -11.92
N TRP A 534 7.37 -22.40 -12.50
CA TRP A 534 8.08 -23.08 -13.59
C TRP A 534 8.96 -24.22 -13.10
N GLY A 535 9.52 -24.08 -11.90
CA GLY A 535 10.37 -25.09 -11.27
C GLY A 535 9.55 -26.26 -10.74
N ILE A 536 8.76 -26.08 -9.68
CA ILE A 536 8.10 -27.20 -8.97
C ILE A 536 6.77 -27.61 -9.64
N GLY A 537 5.94 -26.65 -10.02
CA GLY A 537 4.61 -26.89 -10.59
C GLY A 537 4.65 -27.56 -11.95
N ASP A 538 5.32 -26.91 -12.90
CA ASP A 538 5.44 -27.37 -14.29
C ASP A 538 6.64 -28.32 -14.52
N TRP A 539 7.30 -28.80 -13.46
CA TRP A 539 8.41 -29.75 -13.57
C TRP A 539 7.99 -31.00 -14.35
N GLY A 540 8.70 -31.31 -15.43
CA GLY A 540 8.55 -32.55 -16.19
C GLY A 540 7.40 -32.59 -17.19
N LEU A 541 6.75 -31.46 -17.51
CA LEU A 541 5.84 -31.36 -18.66
C LEU A 541 6.63 -31.08 -19.95
N GLY A 542 7.48 -32.03 -20.35
CA GLY A 542 8.06 -32.04 -21.69
C GLY A 542 6.94 -32.22 -22.73
N VAL A 543 7.04 -31.51 -23.87
CA VAL A 543 6.10 -31.66 -24.99
C VAL A 543 6.29 -33.04 -25.62
N GLY A 544 5.62 -34.05 -25.07
CA GLY A 544 5.30 -35.27 -25.78
C GLY A 544 4.18 -34.97 -26.77
N ARG A 545 4.49 -34.94 -28.07
CA ARG A 545 3.48 -35.22 -29.10
C ARG A 545 2.90 -36.59 -28.75
N GLU A 546 1.58 -36.65 -28.55
CA GLU A 546 0.79 -37.86 -28.24
C GLU A 546 0.80 -38.35 -26.79
N GLY A 547 -0.09 -37.77 -25.97
CA GLY A 547 -0.97 -38.50 -25.03
C GLY A 547 -0.38 -39.31 -23.86
N ARG A 548 0.94 -39.51 -23.79
CA ARG A 548 1.64 -40.16 -22.68
C ARG A 548 2.54 -39.11 -22.03
N SER A 549 2.22 -38.76 -20.79
CA SER A 549 3.11 -38.00 -19.91
C SER A 549 4.36 -38.83 -19.64
N THR A 550 5.35 -38.72 -20.53
CA THR A 550 6.69 -39.20 -20.24
C THR A 550 7.32 -38.21 -19.27
N GLN A 551 7.66 -38.72 -18.08
CA GLN A 551 8.36 -38.00 -17.04
C GLN A 551 9.78 -37.68 -17.52
N SER A 552 9.93 -36.68 -18.38
CA SER A 552 11.25 -36.17 -18.76
C SER A 552 11.82 -35.39 -17.57
N PRO A 553 13.03 -35.71 -17.07
CA PRO A 553 13.65 -35.02 -15.93
C PRO A 553 14.17 -33.61 -16.28
N ILE A 554 13.71 -33.03 -17.39
CA ILE A 554 14.22 -31.77 -17.95
C ILE A 554 13.36 -30.61 -17.41
N PRO A 555 13.99 -29.55 -16.85
CA PRO A 555 13.28 -28.34 -16.42
C PRO A 555 12.47 -27.71 -17.55
N ASN A 556 11.37 -27.03 -17.21
CA ASN A 556 10.70 -26.12 -18.14
C ASN A 556 11.74 -25.12 -18.66
N PRO A 557 11.95 -24.95 -19.98
CA PRO A 557 12.97 -24.05 -20.51
C PRO A 557 12.80 -22.59 -20.03
N GLN A 558 11.59 -22.18 -19.66
CA GLN A 558 11.33 -20.86 -19.06
C GLN A 558 12.03 -20.67 -17.70
N SER A 559 12.33 -21.75 -16.97
CA SER A 559 13.06 -21.66 -15.70
C SER A 559 14.49 -21.14 -15.85
N LEU A 560 15.05 -21.16 -17.06
CA LEU A 560 16.36 -20.54 -17.36
C LEU A 560 16.32 -19.02 -17.17
N LEU A 561 15.15 -18.39 -17.27
CA LEU A 561 14.96 -16.96 -17.03
C LEU A 561 15.17 -16.57 -15.56
N LEU A 562 15.22 -17.53 -14.64
CA LEU A 562 15.48 -17.34 -13.21
C LEU A 562 16.96 -17.17 -12.89
N LEU A 563 17.86 -17.67 -13.74
CA LEU A 563 19.32 -17.56 -13.55
C LEU A 563 19.79 -16.11 -13.50
N PRO A 564 19.46 -15.23 -14.49
CA PRO A 564 19.86 -13.83 -14.41
C PRO A 564 19.22 -13.13 -13.20
N GLN A 565 18.00 -13.49 -12.81
CA GLN A 565 17.34 -12.93 -11.62
C GLN A 565 18.08 -13.28 -10.33
N LEU A 566 18.48 -14.55 -10.16
CA LEU A 566 19.25 -15.00 -9.00
C LEU A 566 20.63 -14.31 -8.96
N ALA A 567 21.33 -14.25 -10.08
CA ALA A 567 22.63 -13.60 -10.17
C ALA A 567 22.53 -12.11 -9.80
N ALA A 568 21.58 -11.38 -10.39
CA ALA A 568 21.34 -9.98 -10.06
C ALA A 568 20.95 -9.80 -8.59
N LEU A 569 20.08 -10.65 -8.04
CA LEU A 569 19.67 -10.61 -6.64
C LEU A 569 20.87 -10.74 -5.68
N VAL A 570 21.78 -11.69 -5.95
CA VAL A 570 23.01 -11.86 -5.14
C VAL A 570 23.89 -10.61 -5.23
N LEU A 571 24.06 -10.05 -6.43
CA LEU A 571 24.87 -8.84 -6.68
C LEU A 571 24.27 -7.55 -6.09
N THR A 572 23.01 -7.57 -5.60
CA THR A 572 22.48 -6.43 -4.82
C THR A 572 23.18 -6.30 -3.47
N PHE A 573 23.80 -7.38 -2.98
CA PHE A 573 24.31 -7.52 -1.61
C PHE A 573 23.31 -7.02 -0.55
N SER A 574 22.00 -7.18 -0.77
CA SER A 574 21.01 -6.82 0.24
C SER A 574 21.09 -7.80 1.42
N LYS A 575 21.39 -7.28 2.62
CA LYS A 575 21.41 -8.08 3.86
C LYS A 575 20.04 -8.73 4.11
N GLY A 576 18.96 -7.98 3.85
CA GLY A 576 17.59 -8.48 4.02
C GLY A 576 17.25 -9.61 3.06
N ALA A 577 17.64 -9.51 1.79
CA ALA A 577 17.41 -10.60 0.84
C ALA A 577 18.26 -11.82 1.17
N LEU A 578 19.57 -11.66 1.36
CA LEU A 578 20.50 -12.78 1.53
C LEU A 578 20.27 -13.56 2.83
N PHE A 579 19.99 -12.87 3.94
CA PHE A 579 19.93 -13.51 5.27
C PHE A 579 18.52 -13.74 5.80
N LEU A 580 17.50 -13.12 5.22
CA LEU A 580 16.10 -13.29 5.66
C LEU A 580 15.19 -13.74 4.52
N GLY A 581 15.18 -13.02 3.40
CA GLY A 581 14.29 -13.28 2.25
C GLY A 581 14.54 -14.64 1.60
N ILE A 582 15.77 -14.92 1.17
CA ILE A 582 16.17 -16.18 0.52
C ILE A 582 15.99 -17.39 1.47
N PRO A 583 16.43 -17.34 2.75
CA PRO A 583 16.15 -18.44 3.67
C PRO A 583 14.64 -18.69 3.86
N ALA A 584 13.83 -17.65 4.02
CA ALA A 584 12.38 -17.79 4.19
C ALA A 584 11.70 -18.37 2.95
N LEU A 585 12.06 -17.92 1.75
CA LEU A 585 11.49 -18.46 0.50
C LEU A 585 11.91 -19.92 0.29
N LEU A 586 13.17 -20.27 0.54
CA LEU A 586 13.66 -21.64 0.39
C LEU A 586 12.99 -22.59 1.38
N LEU A 587 12.77 -22.14 2.62
CA LEU A 587 12.05 -22.93 3.63
C LEU A 587 10.62 -23.25 3.17
N VAL A 588 9.87 -22.27 2.68
CA VAL A 588 8.50 -22.48 2.18
C VAL A 588 8.50 -23.39 0.95
N LEU A 589 9.41 -23.17 0.00
CA LEU A 589 9.55 -24.02 -1.19
C LEU A 589 9.96 -25.46 -0.85
N ALA A 590 10.83 -25.65 0.14
CA ALA A 590 11.24 -26.98 0.59
C ALA A 590 10.07 -27.72 1.25
N VAL A 591 9.43 -27.11 2.25
CA VAL A 591 8.32 -27.75 3.00
C VAL A 591 7.12 -27.99 2.07
N GLY A 592 6.67 -26.95 1.36
CA GLY A 592 5.53 -27.06 0.45
C GLY A 592 5.83 -27.89 -0.80
N GLY A 593 7.08 -27.87 -1.27
CA GLY A 593 7.55 -28.67 -2.41
C GLY A 593 7.60 -30.16 -2.11
N VAL A 594 8.06 -30.57 -0.91
CA VAL A 594 8.00 -31.98 -0.49
C VAL A 594 6.56 -32.47 -0.53
N VAL A 595 5.64 -31.72 0.08
CA VAL A 595 4.22 -32.09 0.12
C VAL A 595 3.63 -32.16 -1.29
N LEU A 596 3.93 -31.18 -2.14
CA LEU A 596 3.39 -31.11 -3.50
C LEU A 596 3.93 -32.22 -4.40
N LEU A 597 5.25 -32.41 -4.43
CA LEU A 597 5.91 -33.43 -5.26
C LEU A 597 5.53 -34.84 -4.81
N ALA A 598 5.46 -35.11 -3.50
CA ALA A 598 5.02 -36.39 -2.97
C ALA A 598 3.56 -36.71 -3.37
N ARG A 599 2.65 -35.74 -3.26
CA ARG A 599 1.25 -35.91 -3.72
C ARG A 599 1.13 -36.14 -5.23
N GLN A 600 2.06 -35.61 -6.02
CA GLN A 600 2.11 -35.81 -7.46
C GLN A 600 2.91 -37.06 -7.89
N GLY A 601 3.47 -37.82 -6.94
CA GLY A 601 4.35 -38.95 -7.24
C GLY A 601 5.64 -38.56 -7.98
N LYS A 602 6.06 -37.29 -7.90
CA LYS A 602 7.26 -36.75 -8.56
C LYS A 602 8.50 -36.91 -7.67
N SER A 603 9.67 -37.01 -8.30
CA SER A 603 10.95 -37.13 -7.58
C SER A 603 11.31 -35.88 -6.77
N LEU A 604 11.80 -36.07 -5.55
CA LEU A 604 12.32 -35.00 -4.69
C LEU A 604 13.71 -34.47 -5.11
N ARG A 605 14.32 -35.03 -6.17
CA ARG A 605 15.63 -34.58 -6.70
C ARG A 605 15.68 -33.07 -6.98
N LEU A 606 14.57 -32.47 -7.41
CA LEU A 606 14.48 -31.03 -7.63
C LEU A 606 14.82 -30.20 -6.38
N LEU A 607 14.40 -30.65 -5.20
CA LEU A 607 14.68 -29.94 -3.95
C LEU A 607 16.18 -29.99 -3.61
N TRP A 608 16.85 -31.09 -3.93
CA TRP A 608 18.31 -31.19 -3.81
C TRP A 608 19.05 -30.27 -4.78
N TRP A 609 18.50 -30.00 -5.97
CA TRP A 609 19.06 -28.96 -6.86
C TRP A 609 18.95 -27.56 -6.26
N LEU A 610 17.83 -27.23 -5.61
CA LEU A 610 17.70 -25.94 -4.90
C LEU A 610 18.73 -25.82 -3.76
N VAL A 611 18.96 -26.90 -3.01
CA VAL A 611 20.03 -26.97 -2.00
C VAL A 611 21.40 -26.77 -2.64
N GLY A 612 21.69 -27.44 -3.75
CA GLY A 612 22.95 -27.31 -4.48
C GLY A 612 23.19 -25.88 -5.00
N ILE A 613 22.17 -25.25 -5.59
CA ILE A 613 22.23 -23.84 -6.03
C ILE A 613 22.47 -22.92 -4.83
N GLY A 614 21.79 -23.15 -3.70
CA GLY A 614 22.04 -22.43 -2.46
C GLY A 614 23.49 -22.56 -1.98
N GLY A 615 24.05 -23.78 -2.07
CA GLY A 615 25.46 -24.05 -1.80
C GLY A 615 26.40 -23.28 -2.73
N ILE A 616 26.13 -23.25 -4.04
CA ILE A 616 26.91 -22.47 -5.02
C ILE A 616 26.86 -20.97 -4.71
N VAL A 617 25.69 -20.43 -4.38
CA VAL A 617 25.56 -19.02 -3.99
C VAL A 617 26.36 -18.74 -2.71
N ALA A 618 26.28 -19.61 -1.70
CA ALA A 618 27.06 -19.46 -0.48
C ALA A 618 28.57 -19.50 -0.74
N LEU A 619 29.03 -20.42 -1.61
CA LEU A 619 30.43 -20.49 -2.05
C LEU A 619 30.86 -19.22 -2.80
N GLY A 620 30.00 -18.69 -3.68
CA GLY A 620 30.25 -17.46 -4.43
C GLY A 620 30.32 -16.20 -3.54
N LEU A 621 29.72 -16.24 -2.34
CA LEU A 621 29.80 -15.18 -1.35
C LEU A 621 31.07 -15.26 -0.46
N LEU A 622 31.79 -16.38 -0.45
CA LEU A 622 33.01 -16.56 0.37
C LEU A 622 34.06 -15.45 0.18
N PRO A 623 34.38 -14.99 -1.05
CA PRO A 623 35.36 -13.91 -1.25
C PRO A 623 34.97 -12.59 -0.60
N PHE A 624 33.68 -12.38 -0.30
CA PHE A 624 33.15 -11.14 0.25
C PHE A 624 32.99 -11.15 1.77
N LEU A 625 33.25 -12.28 2.44
CA LEU A 625 33.11 -12.39 3.90
C LEU A 625 34.02 -11.41 4.67
N GLY A 626 35.14 -11.00 4.07
CA GLY A 626 36.03 -10.00 4.63
C GLY A 626 35.56 -8.55 4.46
N ALA A 627 34.55 -8.28 3.63
CA ALA A 627 34.02 -6.94 3.43
C ALA A 627 33.32 -6.44 4.70
N GLU A 628 33.44 -5.13 4.97
CA GLU A 628 32.84 -4.47 6.14
C GLU A 628 31.34 -4.77 6.25
N ARG A 629 30.66 -4.88 5.10
CA ARG A 629 29.24 -5.23 4.99
C ARG A 629 28.87 -6.48 5.77
N PHE A 630 29.68 -7.53 5.66
CA PHE A 630 29.45 -8.83 6.31
C PHE A 630 29.99 -8.84 7.74
N ARG A 631 31.12 -8.17 7.97
CA ARG A 631 31.74 -8.08 9.30
C ARG A 631 30.86 -7.36 10.32
N LEU A 632 30.14 -6.32 9.88
CA LEU A 632 29.22 -5.53 10.71
C LEU A 632 27.80 -6.12 10.80
N LEU A 633 27.55 -7.35 10.34
CA LEU A 633 26.19 -7.91 10.25
C LEU A 633 25.50 -8.01 11.63
N PHE A 634 26.28 -8.31 12.67
CA PHE A 634 25.81 -8.44 14.06
C PHE A 634 26.35 -7.33 14.97
N ASP A 635 26.88 -6.25 14.39
CA ASP A 635 27.36 -5.11 15.16
C ASP A 635 26.23 -4.08 15.34
N PHE A 636 25.76 -3.95 16.57
CA PHE A 636 24.71 -3.02 16.99
C PHE A 636 25.25 -1.85 17.80
N GLY A 637 26.56 -1.61 17.73
CA GLY A 637 27.22 -0.48 18.38
C GLY A 637 26.76 0.89 17.86
N ALA A 638 27.13 1.95 18.59
CA ALA A 638 26.85 3.31 18.16
C ALA A 638 27.58 3.63 16.84
N GLY A 639 26.87 4.23 15.89
CA GLY A 639 27.43 4.60 14.57
C GLY A 639 27.40 3.49 13.52
N THR A 640 26.92 2.27 13.83
CA THR A 640 26.76 1.19 12.84
C THR A 640 25.38 1.19 12.21
N THR A 641 25.26 0.57 11.03
CA THR A 641 23.97 0.33 10.36
C THR A 641 22.97 -0.40 11.26
N GLY A 642 23.44 -1.32 12.12
CA GLY A 642 22.61 -2.03 13.10
C GLY A 642 22.10 -1.12 14.22
N GLY A 643 23.00 -0.33 14.82
CA GLY A 643 22.66 0.62 15.88
C GLY A 643 21.71 1.72 15.42
N LEU A 644 21.91 2.24 14.20
CA LEU A 644 21.01 3.24 13.59
C LEU A 644 19.58 2.70 13.42
N ARG A 645 19.42 1.44 12.99
CA ARG A 645 18.09 0.80 12.90
C ARG A 645 17.42 0.63 14.26
N LEU A 646 18.16 0.26 15.31
CA LEU A 646 17.59 0.15 16.66
C LEU A 646 17.08 1.51 17.16
N ASN A 647 17.85 2.58 16.95
CA ASN A 647 17.43 3.94 17.29
C ASN A 647 16.21 4.38 16.48
N LEU A 648 16.18 4.07 15.18
CA LEU A 648 15.02 4.32 14.31
C LEU A 648 13.77 3.58 14.80
N TRP A 649 13.90 2.31 15.21
CA TRP A 649 12.77 1.52 15.72
C TRP A 649 12.26 2.03 17.06
N ARG A 650 13.14 2.46 17.97
CA ARG A 650 12.75 3.13 19.22
C ARG A 650 11.96 4.40 18.93
N SER A 651 12.43 5.21 17.98
CA SER A 651 11.79 6.45 17.55
C SER A 651 10.41 6.18 16.92
N ALA A 652 10.33 5.20 16.02
CA ALA A 652 9.09 4.78 15.37
C ALA A 652 8.09 4.17 16.35
N TRP A 653 8.56 3.44 17.36
CA TRP A 653 7.71 2.90 18.43
C TRP A 653 7.09 4.02 19.27
N ALA A 654 7.91 4.99 19.71
CA ALA A 654 7.40 6.17 20.42
C ALA A 654 6.38 6.94 19.57
N MET A 655 6.69 7.17 18.29
CA MET A 655 5.77 7.79 17.33
C MET A 655 4.45 7.02 17.19
N ALA A 656 4.50 5.69 17.15
CA ALA A 656 3.31 4.86 17.04
C ALA A 656 2.43 4.91 18.32
N LEU A 657 3.05 5.03 19.49
CA LEU A 657 2.34 5.21 20.76
C LEU A 657 1.70 6.59 20.89
N ASP A 658 2.34 7.64 20.38
CA ASP A 658 1.81 9.00 20.36
C ASP A 658 0.69 9.18 19.31
N HIS A 659 0.70 8.36 18.26
CA HIS A 659 -0.28 8.39 17.16
C HIS A 659 -0.95 7.03 16.89
N PRO A 660 -1.61 6.39 17.89
CA PRO A 660 -1.97 4.98 17.81
C PRO A 660 -3.08 4.69 16.81
N TRP A 661 -3.99 5.64 16.57
CA TRP A 661 -5.19 5.40 15.78
C TRP A 661 -5.05 5.69 14.30
N LEU A 662 -4.46 6.83 13.94
CA LEU A 662 -4.35 7.26 12.54
C LEU A 662 -2.91 7.20 12.01
N GLY A 663 -1.93 6.98 12.89
CA GLY A 663 -0.53 7.22 12.57
C GLY A 663 -0.26 8.70 12.29
N VAL A 664 0.92 9.00 11.77
CA VAL A 664 1.30 10.32 11.26
C VAL A 664 0.80 10.56 9.83
N GLY A 665 0.27 9.52 9.18
CA GLY A 665 -0.28 9.54 7.84
C GLY A 665 0.70 9.08 6.74
N PRO A 666 0.18 8.73 5.55
CA PRO A 666 1.00 8.48 4.36
C PRO A 666 2.04 9.58 4.09
N ASP A 667 3.26 9.22 3.73
CA ASP A 667 4.39 10.10 3.36
C ASP A 667 4.83 11.12 4.43
N ASN A 668 4.36 10.96 5.67
CA ASN A 668 4.62 11.92 6.76
C ASN A 668 5.70 11.45 7.76
N PHE A 669 6.13 10.18 7.70
CA PHE A 669 7.11 9.61 8.62
C PHE A 669 8.42 10.42 8.65
N LEU A 670 8.93 10.82 7.49
CA LEU A 670 10.15 11.64 7.38
C LEU A 670 10.11 12.87 8.28
N TYR A 671 9.05 13.66 8.13
CA TYR A 671 8.89 14.92 8.83
C TYR A 671 8.66 14.71 10.32
N ALA A 672 7.85 13.71 10.69
CA ALA A 672 7.63 13.37 12.08
C ALA A 672 8.93 12.88 12.75
N TYR A 673 9.64 11.94 12.12
CA TYR A 673 10.92 11.43 12.60
C TYR A 673 11.91 12.56 12.81
N ARG A 674 12.19 13.35 11.78
CA ARG A 674 13.19 14.42 11.84
C ARG A 674 12.86 15.52 12.87
N SER A 675 11.61 15.96 12.93
CA SER A 675 11.23 17.13 13.74
C SER A 675 10.68 16.79 15.13
N GLY A 676 10.51 15.49 15.44
CA GLY A 676 9.86 15.05 16.69
C GLY A 676 10.54 13.88 17.38
N TYR A 677 11.10 12.91 16.63
CA TYR A 677 11.49 11.62 17.19
C TYR A 677 12.95 11.20 16.95
N ILE A 678 13.71 11.92 16.14
CA ILE A 678 15.11 11.59 15.87
C ILE A 678 15.94 11.68 17.15
N LEU A 679 16.56 10.58 17.55
CA LEU A 679 17.38 10.56 18.76
C LEU A 679 18.68 11.35 18.57
N PRO A 680 19.25 11.95 19.64
CA PRO A 680 20.53 12.65 19.53
C PRO A 680 21.68 11.82 18.99
N THR A 681 21.66 10.51 19.23
CA THR A 681 22.64 9.54 18.73
C THR A 681 22.39 9.10 17.28
N ALA A 682 21.31 9.54 16.65
CA ALA A 682 20.90 9.17 15.29
C ALA A 682 20.89 10.37 14.33
N TRP A 683 21.55 11.47 14.71
CA TRP A 683 21.57 12.73 13.97
C TRP A 683 22.15 12.62 12.55
N GLN A 684 22.96 11.59 12.25
CA GLN A 684 23.61 11.39 10.96
C GLN A 684 22.63 11.04 9.83
N ASP A 685 21.49 10.42 10.14
CA ASP A 685 20.48 9.98 9.15
C ASP A 685 19.12 10.65 9.39
N PRO A 686 19.00 11.98 9.27
CA PRO A 686 17.75 12.70 9.52
C PRO A 686 16.71 12.57 8.40
N ASN A 687 17.08 11.91 7.30
CA ASN A 687 16.33 11.89 6.05
C ASN A 687 15.62 10.55 5.78
N LEU A 688 15.46 9.72 6.80
CA LEU A 688 14.75 8.44 6.71
C LEU A 688 13.24 8.65 6.62
N ASN A 689 12.60 8.08 5.59
CA ASN A 689 11.18 8.26 5.28
C ASN A 689 10.28 7.09 5.68
N HIS A 690 10.84 6.05 6.32
CA HIS A 690 10.10 4.91 6.87
C HIS A 690 10.98 4.19 7.91
N PRO A 691 10.40 3.36 8.79
CA PRO A 691 11.13 2.74 9.91
C PRO A 691 11.94 1.49 9.54
N HIS A 692 12.03 1.10 8.27
CA HIS A 692 12.63 -0.16 7.83
C HIS A 692 12.12 -1.40 8.60
N ASN A 693 10.83 -1.40 8.95
CA ASN A 693 10.15 -2.53 9.57
C ASN A 693 8.67 -2.44 9.20
N PHE A 694 8.14 -3.44 8.51
CA PHE A 694 6.79 -3.33 7.93
C PHE A 694 5.69 -3.16 8.98
N VAL A 695 5.85 -3.73 10.19
CA VAL A 695 4.86 -3.60 11.27
C VAL A 695 4.84 -2.16 11.79
N LEU A 696 6.02 -1.61 12.07
CA LEU A 696 6.16 -0.22 12.49
C LEU A 696 5.74 0.74 11.37
N ASP A 697 6.00 0.42 10.11
CA ASP A 697 5.60 1.25 8.96
C ASP A 697 4.08 1.30 8.83
N TRP A 698 3.37 0.15 8.86
CA TRP A 698 1.91 0.15 8.86
C TRP A 698 1.32 0.91 10.06
N TRP A 699 1.88 0.73 11.25
CA TRP A 699 1.37 1.38 12.45
C TRP A 699 1.64 2.89 12.44
N THR A 700 2.87 3.33 12.20
CA THR A 700 3.20 4.76 12.14
C THR A 700 2.52 5.46 10.97
N ARG A 701 2.27 4.78 9.84
CA ARG A 701 1.63 5.38 8.66
C ARG A 701 0.11 5.44 8.75
N LEU A 702 -0.54 4.38 9.21
CA LEU A 702 -2.01 4.23 9.17
C LEU A 702 -2.66 3.92 10.54
N GLY A 703 -1.89 3.88 11.61
CA GLY A 703 -2.38 3.49 12.93
C GLY A 703 -2.68 2.00 13.08
N LEU A 704 -3.08 1.60 14.29
CA LEU A 704 -3.51 0.24 14.62
C LEU A 704 -4.61 -0.29 13.69
N PRO A 705 -5.66 0.47 13.33
CA PRO A 705 -6.69 -0.03 12.42
C PRO A 705 -6.13 -0.35 11.03
N GLY A 706 -5.20 0.47 10.51
CA GLY A 706 -4.53 0.20 9.25
C GLY A 706 -3.69 -1.07 9.29
N LEU A 707 -2.91 -1.26 10.36
CA LEU A 707 -2.14 -2.49 10.60
C LEU A 707 -3.05 -3.73 10.68
N LEU A 708 -4.17 -3.64 11.40
CA LEU A 708 -5.15 -4.73 11.50
C LEU A 708 -5.78 -5.06 10.15
N LEU A 709 -6.18 -4.05 9.37
CA LEU A 709 -6.74 -4.24 8.03
C LEU A 709 -5.73 -4.89 7.08
N ALA A 710 -4.45 -4.46 7.14
CA ALA A 710 -3.38 -5.08 6.37
C ALA A 710 -3.16 -6.55 6.77
N GLY A 711 -3.17 -6.86 8.07
CA GLY A 711 -3.07 -8.23 8.58
C GLY A 711 -4.23 -9.13 8.16
N LEU A 712 -5.47 -8.61 8.17
CA LEU A 712 -6.66 -9.33 7.71
C LEU A 712 -6.64 -9.55 6.19
N TRP A 713 -6.22 -8.54 5.43
CA TRP A 713 -6.01 -8.66 3.99
C TRP A 713 -4.97 -9.74 3.67
N LEU A 714 -3.80 -9.69 4.30
CA LEU A 714 -2.76 -10.69 4.14
C LEU A 714 -3.24 -12.10 4.54
N GLY A 715 -3.83 -12.24 5.73
CA GLY A 715 -4.29 -13.51 6.27
C GLY A 715 -5.35 -14.18 5.40
N THR A 716 -6.30 -13.41 4.85
CA THR A 716 -7.29 -13.95 3.91
C THR A 716 -6.68 -14.38 2.59
N GLY A 717 -5.75 -13.61 2.02
CA GLY A 717 -5.06 -14.00 0.79
C GLY A 717 -4.18 -15.23 0.96
N VAL A 718 -3.42 -15.32 2.06
CA VAL A 718 -2.62 -16.52 2.41
C VAL A 718 -3.52 -17.75 2.57
N ARG A 719 -4.67 -17.61 3.23
CA ARG A 719 -5.65 -18.70 3.37
C ARG A 719 -6.15 -19.19 2.00
N GLN A 720 -6.43 -18.28 1.06
CA GLN A 720 -6.89 -18.64 -0.29
C GLN A 720 -5.79 -19.34 -1.08
N LEU A 721 -4.55 -18.86 -1.01
CA LEU A 721 -3.39 -19.53 -1.63
C LEU A 721 -3.16 -20.93 -1.06
N TRP A 722 -3.28 -21.07 0.26
CA TRP A 722 -3.17 -22.37 0.94
C TRP A 722 -4.26 -23.35 0.49
N GLN A 723 -5.50 -22.89 0.34
CA GLN A 723 -6.60 -23.71 -0.17
C GLN A 723 -6.35 -24.15 -1.61
N ARG A 724 -5.83 -23.27 -2.48
CA ARG A 724 -5.43 -23.62 -3.85
C ARG A 724 -4.35 -24.70 -3.87
N LEU A 725 -3.28 -24.49 -3.10
CA LEU A 725 -2.20 -25.47 -2.94
C LEU A 725 -2.74 -26.84 -2.51
N ARG A 726 -3.69 -26.87 -1.55
CA ARG A 726 -4.32 -28.12 -1.09
C ARG A 726 -5.20 -28.78 -2.15
N SER A 727 -5.93 -28.01 -2.93
CA SER A 727 -6.82 -28.47 -3.98
C SER A 727 -6.11 -29.01 -5.23
N GLY A 728 -4.82 -28.67 -5.41
CA GLY A 728 -4.04 -29.03 -6.60
C GLY A 728 -4.18 -28.05 -7.77
N ALA A 729 -5.16 -27.14 -7.73
CA ALA A 729 -5.35 -26.10 -8.75
C ALA A 729 -4.20 -25.07 -8.71
N ASP A 730 -3.46 -24.94 -9.83
CA ASP A 730 -2.29 -24.05 -9.95
C ASP A 730 -1.31 -24.18 -8.77
N ALA A 731 -1.16 -25.39 -8.22
CA ALA A 731 -0.50 -25.60 -6.93
C ALA A 731 0.95 -25.09 -6.87
N GLY A 732 1.72 -25.23 -7.95
CA GLY A 732 3.09 -24.68 -8.03
C GLY A 732 3.11 -23.14 -7.98
N LEU A 733 2.19 -22.49 -8.70
CA LEU A 733 2.04 -21.04 -8.65
C LEU A 733 1.61 -20.56 -7.26
N ALA A 734 0.65 -21.25 -6.62
CA ALA A 734 0.23 -20.95 -5.26
C ALA A 734 1.38 -21.10 -4.25
N LEU A 735 2.18 -22.17 -4.37
CA LEU A 735 3.38 -22.39 -3.56
C LEU A 735 4.41 -21.29 -3.77
N GLY A 736 4.66 -20.91 -5.03
CA GLY A 736 5.57 -19.80 -5.36
C GLY A 736 5.10 -18.47 -4.77
N CYS A 737 3.79 -18.18 -4.80
CA CYS A 737 3.23 -16.98 -4.18
C CYS A 737 3.38 -16.99 -2.65
N LEU A 738 3.16 -18.13 -1.99
CA LEU A 738 3.39 -18.29 -0.56
C LEU A 738 4.88 -18.07 -0.19
N ALA A 739 5.79 -18.60 -1.00
CA ALA A 739 7.22 -18.39 -0.83
C ALA A 739 7.61 -16.91 -1.01
N ALA A 740 7.04 -16.23 -2.01
CA ALA A 740 7.27 -14.80 -2.23
C ALA A 740 6.74 -13.93 -1.08
N ILE A 741 5.58 -14.28 -0.51
CA ILE A 741 5.02 -13.61 0.67
C ILE A 741 5.96 -13.81 1.87
N ALA A 742 6.45 -15.03 2.11
CA ALA A 742 7.37 -15.30 3.20
C ALA A 742 8.69 -14.53 3.05
N ALA A 743 9.26 -14.50 1.83
CA ALA A 743 10.45 -13.70 1.53
C ALA A 743 10.23 -12.22 1.85
N ALA A 744 9.12 -11.67 1.34
CA ALA A 744 8.75 -10.27 1.48
C ALA A 744 8.54 -9.83 2.94
N LEU A 745 7.94 -10.70 3.76
CA LEU A 745 7.75 -10.44 5.19
C LEU A 745 9.08 -10.52 5.94
N ALA A 746 9.91 -11.53 5.65
CA ALA A 746 11.21 -11.70 6.31
C ALA A 746 12.17 -10.55 5.99
N HIS A 747 12.30 -10.16 4.71
CA HIS A 747 13.10 -9.01 4.29
C HIS A 747 12.52 -7.70 4.85
N GLY A 748 11.19 -7.52 4.79
CA GLY A 748 10.49 -6.34 5.28
C GLY A 748 10.57 -6.12 6.80
N LEU A 749 11.15 -7.03 7.59
CA LEU A 749 11.46 -6.79 9.00
C LEU A 749 12.60 -5.78 9.20
N ILE A 750 13.47 -5.61 8.20
CA ILE A 750 14.66 -4.73 8.27
C ILE A 750 14.80 -3.79 7.06
N ASP A 751 13.77 -3.68 6.23
CA ASP A 751 13.75 -2.81 5.06
C ASP A 751 12.32 -2.37 4.67
N ALA A 752 12.19 -1.58 3.61
CA ALA A 752 10.90 -1.27 2.99
C ALA A 752 10.17 -2.55 2.59
N SER A 753 8.85 -2.60 2.76
CA SER A 753 8.08 -3.82 2.46
C SER A 753 7.01 -3.62 1.38
N TYR A 754 6.22 -2.56 1.47
CA TYR A 754 5.05 -2.36 0.60
C TYR A 754 4.89 -0.93 0.06
N ALA A 755 5.40 0.09 0.74
CA ALA A 755 5.18 1.51 0.44
C ALA A 755 5.96 2.02 -0.79
N LEU A 756 6.22 1.14 -1.76
CA LEU A 756 6.65 1.48 -3.12
C LEU A 756 5.51 1.08 -4.07
N PRO A 757 5.14 1.93 -5.04
CA PRO A 757 4.00 1.67 -5.92
C PRO A 757 4.03 0.31 -6.62
N ASP A 758 5.18 -0.10 -7.15
CA ASP A 758 5.38 -1.41 -7.79
C ASP A 758 5.18 -2.57 -6.80
N LEU A 759 5.75 -2.48 -5.60
CA LEU A 759 5.62 -3.52 -4.58
C LEU A 759 4.18 -3.68 -4.09
N MET A 760 3.42 -2.59 -3.97
CA MET A 760 2.00 -2.66 -3.60
C MET A 760 1.17 -3.36 -4.70
N ILE A 761 1.47 -3.10 -5.98
CA ILE A 761 0.85 -3.82 -7.10
C ILE A 761 1.20 -5.31 -7.04
N VAL A 762 2.47 -5.65 -6.74
CA VAL A 762 2.90 -7.04 -6.55
C VAL A 762 2.18 -7.73 -5.40
N TRP A 763 1.99 -7.06 -4.26
CA TRP A 763 1.20 -7.61 -3.15
C TRP A 763 -0.23 -7.93 -3.56
N VAL A 764 -0.88 -7.03 -4.31
CA VAL A 764 -2.23 -7.27 -4.86
C VAL A 764 -2.24 -8.44 -5.85
N LEU A 765 -1.22 -8.56 -6.71
CA LEU A 765 -1.09 -9.68 -7.65
C LEU A 765 -0.97 -11.02 -6.89
N LEU A 766 -0.07 -11.09 -5.91
CA LEU A 766 0.19 -12.29 -5.11
C LEU A 766 -1.04 -12.75 -4.31
N LEU A 767 -1.78 -11.79 -3.74
CA LEU A 767 -2.97 -12.07 -2.91
C LEU A 767 -4.27 -12.16 -3.72
N SER A 768 -4.20 -12.13 -5.06
CA SER A 768 -5.39 -12.19 -5.91
C SER A 768 -6.09 -13.56 -5.86
N GLY A 769 -7.24 -13.58 -5.19
CA GLY A 769 -8.18 -14.70 -5.16
C GLY A 769 -9.08 -14.77 -6.40
N ASP A 770 -9.49 -15.99 -6.77
CA ASP A 770 -10.63 -16.20 -7.64
C ASP A 770 -11.87 -15.90 -6.82
N LYS A 771 -12.97 -15.53 -7.50
CA LYS A 771 -14.27 -15.46 -6.85
C LYS A 771 -14.44 -16.74 -6.04
N GLU A 772 -14.76 -16.58 -4.75
CA GLU A 772 -15.29 -17.67 -3.94
C GLU A 772 -16.42 -18.30 -4.75
N THR A 773 -16.15 -19.45 -5.36
CA THR A 773 -17.19 -20.38 -5.78
C THR A 773 -17.77 -20.92 -4.48
N ALA A 774 -18.70 -20.14 -3.92
CA ALA A 774 -19.61 -20.56 -2.87
C ALA A 774 -20.71 -21.43 -3.48
#